data_AF-A0A7W0HNL0-F1
#
_entry.id   AF-A0A7W0HNL0-F1
#
_cell.length_a   1.000
_cell.length_b   1.000
_cell.length_c   1.000
_cell.angle_alpha   90.00
_cell.angle_beta   90.00
_cell.angle_gamma   90.00
#
_symmetry.space_group_name_H-M   'P 1'
#
loop_
_entity.id
_entity.type
_entity.pdbx_description
1 polymer ?
#
loop_
_entity_poly.entity_id
_entity_poly.type
_entity_poly.pdbx_seq_one_letter_code
_entity_poly.pdbx_strand_id
1 'polypeptide(L)'
;MLSRLLLSLTLLLPLPAARSTAAAFYGKVPTLNADSRTAFWYGQLDQAKLTQLKAYDLVVLEPTLRVLNVTRDEFYFESVTSTQVQEIKRGLDGVMGNADDVIVLGYLSIGEMLPTIIPGSSGHLSVAKGIEMGLLPAGYSGPSGPVHGPNPWNYDASGRYLDIEGGAAPDGTYDASFPSWEQHLRWGGKGVMPWYLDQQGTWVADARYPYGGYWRSGDGVVDVNKTYGGGYVNGGDPAWQAFVTYQTDKIVNDGGYDGVFLDTVDTPDPVGGAGPSVSWGPRGNFGFTAEGMVELVEKIKAVDPSRVVAANRGYWYFNPDEGTSQFAARYRRAINIFVTESWYYNAYIPGFYDTSPGYGGNWNTDRSSATYRHRDNFGGFWKDYVNAQAGAADGFNVVIIDFRVPSSGTHRWMTEVVANSGYLAYDVSGATHFNSAIYDDAKNWLDAQGRTAPSQAGVHPSGGFAADGSFGEWSGETPIFSDPAGANGKGITKVFARFAGDRFLMMVEARQALSLAQEMIYFDHDRDGPSGWQPWWPTSPDARVYLESPHQAYLLPHVAGQGDVFRFSSAGAPGNRGWPVRVAQAGNRAELEFSRKHVFPASMAGREIWTWFRVANFGGSPVRFTVPGTVPTPTPTPTPTPTGTPTPTPTPTVTPTPTPTPGSGFTIDGNASDWSAVPALLTGTAGVHTLKAATDGAKLYLLAQGSGLNVLEQFFLDTDHDPATGYNAGGWSNPSGAEWMLENANLYRHGGSGWSWSPRGQVPFARNDTVVEAAIPLSTLGAGQRLRIGFIKNNHPADRLPAASGTLASFTLS
;
A
#
# COMPACT_ATOMS: atom_id res chain seq x y z
N MET A 1 44.37 -11.29 18.33
CA MET A 1 42.92 -11.52 18.37
C MET A 1 42.26 -10.39 17.59
N LEU A 2 42.12 -10.57 16.27
CA LEU A 2 41.36 -9.67 15.40
C LEU A 2 39.93 -10.21 15.33
N SER A 3 38.93 -9.43 15.73
CA SER A 3 37.55 -9.73 15.41
C SER A 3 36.99 -8.66 14.48
N ARG A 4 36.44 -9.14 13.37
CA ARG A 4 36.04 -8.41 12.17
C ARG A 4 34.75 -7.61 12.42
N LEU A 5 34.76 -6.34 12.04
CA LEU A 5 33.59 -5.48 11.91
C LEU A 5 32.80 -5.94 10.67
N LEU A 6 31.59 -6.49 10.83
CA LEU A 6 30.65 -6.63 9.72
C LEU A 6 29.79 -5.37 9.65
N LEU A 7 29.89 -4.69 8.50
CA LEU A 7 29.09 -3.53 8.11
C LEU A 7 27.73 -4.05 7.62
N SER A 8 26.66 -3.88 8.40
CA SER A 8 25.29 -4.10 7.89
C SER A 8 24.85 -2.86 7.13
N LEU A 9 24.87 -2.94 5.81
CA LEU A 9 24.38 -1.92 4.88
C LEU A 9 22.86 -2.07 4.76
N THR A 10 22.08 -1.32 5.54
CA THR A 10 20.62 -1.29 5.40
C THR A 10 20.26 -0.50 4.14
N LEU A 11 19.68 -1.19 3.18
CA LEU A 11 19.24 -0.65 1.89
C LEU A 11 18.01 0.24 2.12
N LEU A 12 18.15 1.57 2.10
CA LEU A 12 16.99 2.46 1.93
C LEU A 12 16.53 2.34 0.47
N LEU A 13 15.53 1.51 0.22
CA LEU A 13 14.70 1.61 -0.97
C LEU A 13 13.81 2.87 -0.85
N PRO A 14 13.54 3.59 -1.96
CA PRO A 14 12.74 4.80 -1.92
C PRO A 14 11.30 4.47 -1.52
N LEU A 15 10.78 5.18 -0.51
CA LEU A 15 9.34 5.24 -0.26
C LEU A 15 8.62 5.71 -1.53
N PRO A 16 7.50 5.09 -1.93
CA PRO A 16 6.73 5.58 -3.06
C PRO A 16 6.28 7.02 -2.78
N ALA A 17 6.40 7.86 -3.81
CA ALA A 17 6.04 9.28 -3.75
C ALA A 17 4.62 9.45 -3.21
N ALA A 18 4.45 10.37 -2.25
CA ALA A 18 3.15 10.71 -1.67
C ALA A 18 2.14 10.98 -2.81
N ARG A 19 1.14 10.10 -2.92
CA ARG A 19 -0.02 10.27 -3.80
C ARG A 19 -1.28 10.07 -2.99
N SER A 20 -2.29 10.86 -3.35
CA SER A 20 -3.61 11.04 -2.74
C SER A 20 -3.66 11.96 -1.51
N THR A 21 -4.33 13.10 -1.69
CA THR A 21 -4.80 14.01 -0.63
C THR A 21 -6.13 13.53 0.00
N ALA A 22 -6.59 12.32 -0.34
CA ALA A 22 -7.83 11.78 0.19
C ALA A 22 -7.64 11.36 1.67
N ALA A 23 -8.66 11.63 2.48
CA ALA A 23 -8.67 11.22 3.87
C ALA A 23 -8.52 9.70 3.98
N ALA A 24 -7.74 9.25 4.97
CA ALA A 24 -7.60 7.83 5.24
C ALA A 24 -8.97 7.21 5.55
N PHE A 25 -9.27 6.10 4.89
CA PHE A 25 -10.55 5.41 4.96
C PHE A 25 -10.43 4.15 5.82
N TYR A 26 -10.74 4.27 7.11
CA TYR A 26 -10.78 3.13 8.05
C TYR A 26 -12.22 2.72 8.34
N GLY A 27 -12.42 1.46 8.68
CA GLY A 27 -13.72 0.93 9.04
C GLY A 27 -14.51 0.36 7.85
N LYS A 28 -15.81 0.15 8.03
CA LYS A 28 -16.70 -0.46 7.03
C LYS A 28 -16.76 0.38 5.75
N VAL A 29 -16.85 -0.30 4.61
CA VAL A 29 -17.29 0.27 3.34
C VAL A 29 -18.75 0.69 3.47
N PRO A 30 -19.06 2.00 3.48
CA PRO A 30 -20.40 2.48 3.87
C PRO A 30 -21.50 2.06 2.90
N THR A 31 -21.16 1.81 1.64
CA THR A 31 -22.08 1.43 0.58
C THR A 31 -22.32 -0.07 0.49
N LEU A 32 -21.61 -0.88 1.29
CA LEU A 32 -21.83 -2.33 1.36
C LEU A 32 -22.71 -2.70 2.56
N ASN A 33 -23.70 -3.56 2.32
CA ASN A 33 -24.58 -4.10 3.36
C ASN A 33 -24.98 -5.55 3.05
N ALA A 34 -25.84 -6.17 3.87
CA ALA A 34 -26.26 -7.56 3.69
C ALA A 34 -26.97 -7.85 2.36
N ASP A 35 -27.53 -6.82 1.72
CA ASP A 35 -28.17 -6.91 0.42
C ASP A 35 -27.17 -6.65 -0.73
N SER A 36 -25.89 -6.41 -0.46
CA SER A 36 -24.88 -6.31 -1.53
C SER A 36 -24.64 -7.67 -2.20
N ARG A 37 -24.50 -7.65 -3.53
CA ARG A 37 -24.13 -8.77 -4.37
C ARG A 37 -22.61 -8.84 -4.46
N THR A 38 -22.04 -9.98 -4.09
CA THR A 38 -20.58 -10.20 -4.11
C THR A 38 -20.22 -11.24 -5.16
N ALA A 39 -19.10 -11.06 -5.86
CA ALA A 39 -18.52 -12.06 -6.76
C ALA A 39 -17.01 -12.17 -6.61
N PHE A 40 -16.49 -13.39 -6.79
CA PHE A 40 -15.06 -13.69 -6.92
C PHE A 40 -14.83 -14.40 -8.25
N TRP A 41 -13.85 -13.92 -9.03
CA TRP A 41 -13.52 -14.48 -10.34
C TRP A 41 -12.01 -14.44 -10.60
N TYR A 42 -11.39 -15.62 -10.68
CA TYR A 42 -9.94 -15.78 -10.93
C TYR A 42 -9.65 -16.35 -12.33
N GLY A 43 -10.65 -16.35 -13.22
CA GLY A 43 -10.50 -16.81 -14.59
C GLY A 43 -10.22 -15.67 -15.58
N GLN A 44 -10.10 -16.01 -16.86
CA GLN A 44 -9.95 -15.02 -17.93
C GLN A 44 -11.25 -14.22 -18.12
N LEU A 45 -11.14 -12.95 -18.50
CA LEU A 45 -12.28 -12.07 -18.76
C LEU A 45 -12.56 -11.98 -20.27
N ASP A 46 -13.74 -12.43 -20.66
CA ASP A 46 -14.34 -12.09 -21.95
C ASP A 46 -15.50 -11.09 -21.75
N GLN A 47 -16.10 -10.62 -22.84
CA GLN A 47 -17.18 -9.63 -22.77
C GLN A 47 -18.41 -10.13 -22.01
N ALA A 48 -18.70 -11.44 -22.05
CA ALA A 48 -19.83 -12.01 -21.33
C ALA A 48 -19.58 -11.98 -19.82
N LYS A 49 -18.36 -12.31 -19.37
CA LYS A 49 -17.95 -12.21 -17.97
C LYS A 49 -17.91 -10.77 -17.49
N LEU A 50 -17.40 -9.84 -18.30
CA LEU A 50 -17.46 -8.40 -17.98
C LEU A 50 -18.89 -7.93 -17.77
N THR A 51 -19.80 -8.32 -18.67
CA THR A 51 -21.23 -7.99 -18.56
C THR A 51 -21.87 -8.60 -17.31
N GLN A 52 -21.51 -9.84 -16.95
CA GLN A 52 -22.02 -10.51 -15.75
C GLN A 52 -21.55 -9.80 -14.47
N LEU A 53 -20.26 -9.46 -14.38
CA LEU A 53 -19.66 -8.84 -13.19
C LEU A 53 -20.18 -7.42 -12.90
N LYS A 54 -20.66 -6.70 -13.92
CA LYS A 54 -21.32 -5.40 -13.78
C LYS A 54 -22.62 -5.43 -12.96
N ALA A 55 -23.19 -6.61 -12.73
CA ALA A 55 -24.43 -6.78 -11.97
C ALA A 55 -24.20 -7.04 -10.47
N TYR A 56 -22.98 -6.78 -9.97
CA TYR A 56 -22.56 -7.03 -8.58
C TYR A 56 -22.11 -5.73 -7.92
N ASP A 57 -22.20 -5.64 -6.60
CA ASP A 57 -21.76 -4.47 -5.82
C ASP A 57 -20.27 -4.56 -5.42
N LEU A 58 -19.78 -5.78 -5.22
CA LEU A 58 -18.39 -6.08 -4.85
C LEU A 58 -17.83 -7.21 -5.71
N VAL A 59 -16.72 -6.96 -6.40
CA VAL A 59 -16.05 -7.94 -7.25
C VAL A 59 -14.58 -8.07 -6.85
N VAL A 60 -14.13 -9.31 -6.66
CA VAL A 60 -12.71 -9.63 -6.48
C VAL A 60 -12.18 -10.33 -7.72
N LEU A 61 -11.12 -9.79 -8.31
CA LEU A 61 -10.45 -10.33 -9.49
C LEU A 61 -9.02 -10.76 -9.18
N GLU A 62 -8.55 -11.80 -9.85
CA GLU A 62 -7.12 -12.16 -9.85
C GLU A 62 -6.44 -11.47 -11.04
N PRO A 63 -5.61 -10.44 -10.82
CA PRO A 63 -5.05 -9.62 -11.89
C PRO A 63 -3.87 -10.27 -12.64
N THR A 64 -3.33 -11.38 -12.12
CA THR A 64 -2.05 -11.97 -12.50
C THR A 64 -1.01 -10.88 -12.74
N LEU A 65 -0.69 -10.13 -11.68
CA LEU A 65 0.35 -9.09 -11.72
C LEU A 65 1.72 -9.77 -11.79
N ARG A 66 2.44 -9.53 -12.89
CA ARG A 66 3.79 -10.04 -13.08
C ARG A 66 4.79 -8.95 -12.74
N VAL A 67 5.59 -9.19 -11.71
CA VAL A 67 6.66 -8.29 -11.29
C VAL A 67 8.00 -8.79 -11.81
N LEU A 68 8.75 -7.90 -12.44
CA LEU A 68 10.04 -8.23 -13.04
C LEU A 68 11.18 -7.56 -12.30
N ASN A 69 11.00 -6.31 -11.93
CA ASN A 69 11.96 -5.56 -11.14
C ASN A 69 11.29 -4.40 -10.41
N VAL A 70 11.43 -4.37 -9.08
CA VAL A 70 10.81 -3.37 -8.21
C VAL A 70 11.52 -2.02 -8.32
N THR A 71 12.86 -1.99 -8.35
CA THR A 71 13.63 -0.73 -8.38
C THR A 71 13.55 0.01 -9.70
N ARG A 72 13.36 -0.74 -10.80
CA ARG A 72 13.16 -0.20 -12.15
C ARG A 72 11.68 0.02 -12.50
N ASP A 73 10.77 -0.21 -11.56
CA ASP A 73 9.32 -0.06 -11.74
C ASP A 73 8.75 -0.97 -12.84
N GLU A 74 9.31 -2.16 -13.07
CA GLU A 74 9.00 -3.03 -14.21
C GLU A 74 7.97 -4.11 -13.85
N PHE A 75 6.79 -4.03 -14.46
CA PHE A 75 5.69 -4.95 -14.24
C PHE A 75 4.70 -4.97 -15.41
N TYR A 76 3.81 -5.96 -15.44
CA TYR A 76 2.63 -5.96 -16.32
C TYR A 76 1.48 -6.77 -15.72
N PHE A 77 0.26 -6.49 -16.19
CA PHE A 77 -0.92 -7.29 -15.90
C PHE A 77 -1.12 -8.35 -16.98
N GLU A 78 -1.26 -9.61 -16.59
CA GLU A 78 -1.41 -10.72 -17.54
C GLU A 78 -2.87 -11.11 -17.81
N SER A 79 -3.71 -11.21 -16.78
CA SER A 79 -5.07 -11.74 -16.91
C SER A 79 -6.14 -10.65 -17.03
N VAL A 80 -5.98 -9.53 -16.30
CA VAL A 80 -6.98 -8.45 -16.24
C VAL A 80 -6.34 -7.10 -16.54
N THR A 81 -6.82 -6.45 -17.59
CA THR A 81 -6.35 -5.11 -17.98
C THR A 81 -7.01 -4.02 -17.14
N SER A 82 -6.35 -2.87 -17.00
CA SER A 82 -6.93 -1.70 -16.33
C SER A 82 -8.21 -1.19 -17.02
N THR A 83 -8.31 -1.31 -18.35
CA THR A 83 -9.53 -1.02 -19.11
C THR A 83 -10.71 -1.88 -18.66
N GLN A 84 -10.50 -3.19 -18.50
CA GLN A 84 -11.54 -4.12 -18.03
C GLN A 84 -11.99 -3.81 -16.61
N VAL A 85 -11.06 -3.44 -15.72
CA VAL A 85 -11.39 -2.98 -14.37
C VAL A 85 -12.29 -1.76 -14.41
N GLN A 86 -11.93 -0.72 -15.19
CA GLN A 86 -12.77 0.47 -15.30
C GLN A 86 -14.12 0.17 -15.95
N GLU A 87 -14.18 -0.78 -16.90
CA GLU A 87 -15.43 -1.19 -17.51
C GLU A 87 -16.39 -1.81 -16.48
N ILE A 88 -15.89 -2.70 -15.60
CA ILE A 88 -16.71 -3.32 -14.55
C ILE A 88 -17.21 -2.27 -13.57
N LYS A 89 -16.35 -1.34 -13.15
CA LYS A 89 -16.68 -0.31 -12.15
C LYS A 89 -17.86 0.58 -12.50
N ARG A 90 -18.14 0.79 -13.79
CA ARG A 90 -19.26 1.62 -14.29
C ARG A 90 -20.63 0.93 -14.27
N GLY A 91 -20.71 -0.27 -13.70
CA GLY A 91 -21.97 -0.98 -13.61
C GLY A 91 -22.59 -1.34 -14.96
N LEU A 92 -23.90 -1.57 -14.92
CA LEU A 92 -24.72 -1.99 -16.05
C LEU A 92 -25.03 -0.85 -17.00
N ASP A 93 -25.17 0.38 -16.50
CA ASP A 93 -25.50 1.54 -17.33
C ASP A 93 -24.28 2.13 -18.04
N GLY A 94 -23.06 1.74 -17.62
CA GLY A 94 -21.81 2.18 -18.21
C GLY A 94 -21.41 3.61 -17.83
N VAL A 95 -22.03 4.18 -16.82
CA VAL A 95 -21.74 5.51 -16.26
C VAL A 95 -21.09 5.33 -14.89
N MET A 96 -20.08 6.15 -14.57
CA MET A 96 -19.44 6.12 -13.25
C MET A 96 -20.10 7.13 -12.31
N GLY A 97 -20.17 6.79 -11.02
CA GLY A 97 -20.65 7.66 -9.95
C GLY A 97 -22.14 7.50 -9.61
N ASN A 98 -22.78 6.44 -10.07
CA ASN A 98 -24.20 6.16 -9.92
C ASN A 98 -24.47 4.95 -9.01
N ALA A 99 -25.73 4.54 -8.92
CA ALA A 99 -26.16 3.52 -7.97
C ALA A 99 -25.64 2.11 -8.29
N ASP A 100 -25.34 1.79 -9.55
CA ASP A 100 -24.92 0.46 -10.02
C ASP A 100 -23.41 0.31 -10.24
N ASP A 101 -22.63 1.30 -9.86
CA ASP A 101 -21.17 1.21 -9.77
C ASP A 101 -20.71 -0.04 -9.02
N VAL A 102 -19.52 -0.55 -9.34
CA VAL A 102 -18.99 -1.79 -8.77
C VAL A 102 -17.67 -1.54 -8.05
N ILE A 103 -17.57 -1.96 -6.78
CA ILE A 103 -16.30 -1.96 -6.06
C ILE A 103 -15.44 -3.13 -6.56
N VAL A 104 -14.28 -2.84 -7.17
CA VAL A 104 -13.41 -3.89 -7.72
C VAL A 104 -12.09 -3.98 -6.95
N LEU A 105 -11.82 -5.14 -6.36
CA LEU A 105 -10.60 -5.43 -5.58
C LEU A 105 -9.68 -6.41 -6.32
N GLY A 106 -8.37 -6.18 -6.24
CA GLY A 106 -7.36 -7.09 -6.81
C GLY A 106 -6.85 -8.09 -5.77
N TYR A 107 -6.87 -9.37 -6.09
CA TYR A 107 -6.31 -10.44 -5.26
C TYR A 107 -4.80 -10.30 -5.05
N LEU A 108 -4.36 -10.57 -3.82
CA LEU A 108 -2.96 -10.70 -3.43
C LEU A 108 -2.78 -11.81 -2.39
N SER A 109 -1.95 -12.81 -2.68
CA SER A 109 -1.45 -13.74 -1.67
C SER A 109 -0.29 -13.09 -0.90
N ILE A 110 -0.40 -12.96 0.42
CA ILE A 110 0.59 -12.23 1.23
C ILE A 110 1.36 -13.10 2.24
N GLY A 111 0.88 -14.31 2.52
CA GLY A 111 1.55 -15.30 3.36
C GLY A 111 2.09 -16.51 2.58
N GLU A 112 1.87 -16.56 1.26
CA GLU A 112 2.42 -17.56 0.35
C GLU A 112 2.92 -16.92 -0.95
N MET A 113 4.11 -17.31 -1.41
CA MET A 113 4.62 -16.96 -2.73
C MET A 113 4.21 -18.05 -3.74
N LEU A 114 3.18 -17.79 -4.53
CA LEU A 114 2.72 -18.71 -5.57
C LEU A 114 3.70 -18.73 -6.76
N PRO A 115 3.91 -19.90 -7.42
CA PRO A 115 4.77 -20.01 -8.61
C PRO A 115 4.33 -19.11 -9.78
N THR A 116 3.06 -18.70 -9.79
CA THR A 116 2.42 -17.90 -10.83
C THR A 116 2.65 -16.39 -10.68
N ILE A 117 3.27 -15.90 -9.61
CA ILE A 117 3.50 -14.46 -9.44
C ILE A 117 4.72 -14.02 -10.26
N ILE A 118 5.80 -14.80 -10.22
CA ILE A 118 7.05 -14.50 -10.91
C ILE A 118 7.24 -15.48 -12.09
N PRO A 119 7.32 -14.98 -13.34
CA PRO A 119 7.52 -15.84 -14.50
C PRO A 119 8.74 -16.75 -14.34
N GLY A 120 8.54 -18.06 -14.52
CA GLY A 120 9.61 -19.06 -14.43
C GLY A 120 10.08 -19.43 -13.02
N SER A 121 9.38 -18.98 -11.96
CA SER A 121 9.68 -19.38 -10.59
C SER A 121 9.00 -20.70 -10.19
N SER A 122 9.58 -21.43 -9.23
CA SER A 122 9.11 -22.75 -8.76
C SER A 122 8.62 -22.71 -7.30
N GLY A 123 7.73 -21.76 -6.97
CA GLY A 123 7.15 -21.61 -5.62
C GLY A 123 8.09 -21.02 -4.56
N HIS A 124 9.37 -20.83 -4.88
CA HIS A 124 10.32 -20.07 -4.09
C HIS A 124 11.32 -19.33 -4.99
N LEU A 125 11.99 -18.32 -4.43
CA LEU A 125 12.94 -17.46 -5.13
C LEU A 125 14.36 -17.68 -4.63
N SER A 126 15.32 -17.68 -5.56
CA SER A 126 16.73 -17.61 -5.23
C SER A 126 17.16 -16.18 -4.87
N VAL A 127 18.25 -16.04 -4.12
CA VAL A 127 18.90 -14.75 -3.87
C VAL A 127 19.27 -14.06 -5.18
N ALA A 128 19.78 -14.82 -6.16
CA ALA A 128 20.13 -14.28 -7.47
C ALA A 128 18.92 -13.64 -8.16
N LYS A 129 17.74 -14.30 -8.08
CA LYS A 129 16.50 -13.72 -8.62
C LYS A 129 16.04 -12.51 -7.81
N GLY A 130 16.17 -12.53 -6.48
CA GLY A 130 15.90 -11.37 -5.63
C GLY A 130 16.73 -10.14 -5.99
N ILE A 131 18.02 -10.34 -6.31
CA ILE A 131 18.91 -9.26 -6.79
C ILE A 131 18.46 -8.78 -8.18
N GLU A 132 18.17 -9.70 -9.10
CA GLU A 132 17.68 -9.36 -10.45
C GLU A 132 16.40 -8.53 -10.40
N MET A 133 15.52 -8.83 -9.44
CA MET A 133 14.27 -8.11 -9.21
C MET A 133 14.44 -6.81 -8.43
N GLY A 134 15.65 -6.46 -7.98
CA GLY A 134 15.91 -5.26 -7.18
C GLY A 134 15.40 -5.33 -5.73
N LEU A 135 15.02 -6.51 -5.25
CA LEU A 135 14.60 -6.74 -3.85
C LEU A 135 15.79 -6.88 -2.90
N LEU A 136 16.95 -7.24 -3.44
CA LEU A 136 18.23 -7.30 -2.72
C LEU A 136 19.29 -6.47 -3.46
N PRO A 137 20.29 -5.92 -2.75
CA PRO A 137 21.35 -5.16 -3.39
C PRO A 137 22.26 -6.05 -4.26
N ALA A 138 22.88 -5.42 -5.26
CA ALA A 138 23.93 -6.07 -6.04
C ALA A 138 25.07 -6.57 -5.13
N GLY A 139 25.42 -7.85 -5.24
CA GLY A 139 26.46 -8.47 -4.41
C GLY A 139 26.02 -8.85 -3.00
N TYR A 140 24.70 -8.90 -2.72
CA TYR A 140 24.18 -9.40 -1.45
C TYR A 140 24.83 -10.73 -1.06
N SER A 141 25.53 -10.72 0.08
CA SER A 141 26.18 -11.87 0.71
C SER A 141 25.67 -12.13 2.12
N GLY A 142 24.56 -11.48 2.46
CA GLY A 142 23.90 -11.63 3.74
C GLY A 142 23.26 -13.00 3.90
N PRO A 143 22.65 -13.24 5.08
CA PRO A 143 21.98 -14.48 5.37
C PRO A 143 20.90 -14.81 4.31
N SER A 144 20.76 -16.10 3.99
CA SER A 144 19.79 -16.63 3.03
C SER A 144 19.25 -17.94 3.56
N GLY A 145 18.17 -18.46 2.98
CA GLY A 145 17.57 -19.72 3.41
C GLY A 145 16.35 -19.56 4.31
N PRO A 146 15.54 -20.62 4.43
CA PRO A 146 14.31 -20.55 5.17
C PRO A 146 14.58 -20.39 6.67
N VAL A 147 13.58 -19.86 7.36
CA VAL A 147 13.61 -19.50 8.77
C VAL A 147 12.75 -20.45 9.57
N HIS A 148 13.31 -20.90 10.67
CA HIS A 148 12.61 -21.58 11.74
C HIS A 148 12.39 -20.60 12.91
N GLY A 149 11.29 -20.75 13.63
CA GLY A 149 10.99 -19.92 14.79
C GLY A 149 10.62 -20.72 16.02
N PRO A 150 10.46 -20.04 17.18
CA PRO A 150 10.00 -20.69 18.39
C PRO A 150 8.61 -21.30 18.20
N ASN A 151 8.35 -22.38 18.94
CA ASN A 151 7.04 -23.03 18.94
C ASN A 151 5.92 -22.01 19.29
N PRO A 152 4.87 -21.87 18.46
CA PRO A 152 3.85 -20.84 18.63
C PRO A 152 2.99 -21.00 19.90
N TRP A 153 3.02 -22.17 20.54
CA TRP A 153 2.29 -22.45 21.77
C TRP A 153 2.98 -21.96 23.04
N ASN A 154 4.17 -21.41 22.88
CA ASN A 154 4.98 -20.89 23.96
C ASN A 154 4.63 -19.42 24.21
N TYR A 155 3.39 -18.96 24.07
CA TYR A 155 3.02 -17.57 24.37
C TYR A 155 1.84 -17.55 25.34
N ASP A 156 1.92 -16.75 26.41
CA ASP A 156 0.79 -16.52 27.30
C ASP A 156 -0.22 -15.52 26.71
N ALA A 157 -1.35 -15.32 27.40
CA ALA A 157 -2.39 -14.36 27.01
C ALA A 157 -1.91 -12.88 26.98
N SER A 158 -0.71 -12.59 27.49
CA SER A 158 -0.05 -11.29 27.40
C SER A 158 0.99 -11.22 26.28
N GLY A 159 1.10 -12.26 25.44
CA GLY A 159 2.04 -12.33 24.34
C GLY A 159 3.48 -12.61 24.78
N ARG A 160 3.70 -13.03 26.04
CA ARG A 160 5.02 -13.32 26.56
C ARG A 160 5.41 -14.76 26.27
N TYR A 161 6.64 -14.96 25.78
CA TYR A 161 7.18 -16.29 25.57
C TYR A 161 7.28 -17.09 26.89
N LEU A 162 6.71 -18.29 26.90
CA LEU A 162 6.77 -19.30 27.94
C LEU A 162 7.82 -20.35 27.54
N ASP A 163 8.95 -20.41 28.25
CA ASP A 163 9.95 -21.46 28.04
C ASP A 163 9.45 -22.79 28.63
N ILE A 164 8.67 -23.53 27.84
CA ILE A 164 8.11 -24.86 28.20
C ILE A 164 8.89 -26.03 27.61
N GLU A 165 9.98 -25.77 26.86
CA GLU A 165 10.85 -26.80 26.26
C GLU A 165 12.09 -27.11 27.12
N GLY A 166 12.16 -26.62 28.36
CA GLY A 166 13.22 -26.98 29.31
C GLY A 166 14.61 -26.55 28.85
N GLY A 167 14.72 -25.42 28.14
CA GLY A 167 15.99 -24.90 27.64
C GLY A 167 16.46 -25.50 26.31
N ALA A 168 15.60 -26.17 25.55
CA ALA A 168 15.83 -26.29 24.11
C ALA A 168 15.72 -24.87 23.54
N ALA A 169 16.88 -24.26 23.26
CA ALA A 169 16.89 -23.03 22.49
C ALA A 169 16.10 -23.30 21.19
N PRO A 170 15.28 -22.35 20.72
CA PRO A 170 14.99 -22.27 19.29
C PRO A 170 16.32 -22.56 18.57
N ASP A 171 16.31 -23.27 17.44
CA ASP A 171 17.55 -23.32 16.66
C ASP A 171 18.07 -21.88 16.52
N GLY A 172 19.40 -21.68 16.51
CA GLY A 172 20.03 -20.39 16.86
C GLY A 172 19.70 -19.18 15.99
N THR A 173 18.60 -19.25 15.25
CA THR A 173 17.82 -18.28 14.49
C THR A 173 17.01 -17.32 15.37
N TYR A 174 16.37 -17.73 16.48
CA TYR A 174 15.56 -16.80 17.28
C TYR A 174 16.38 -16.08 18.39
N ASP A 175 16.44 -14.75 18.35
CA ASP A 175 17.20 -13.94 19.32
C ASP A 175 16.34 -12.79 19.90
N ALA A 176 15.82 -13.02 21.11
CA ALA A 176 14.94 -12.10 21.83
C ALA A 176 15.65 -10.82 22.33
N SER A 177 16.96 -10.67 22.11
CA SER A 177 17.71 -9.47 22.51
C SER A 177 17.58 -8.31 21.52
N PHE A 178 17.00 -8.56 20.35
CA PHE A 178 16.85 -7.54 19.32
C PHE A 178 15.55 -6.72 19.48
N PRO A 179 15.58 -5.41 19.17
CA PRO A 179 14.48 -4.48 19.42
C PRO A 179 13.33 -4.54 18.41
N SER A 180 13.48 -5.23 17.28
CA SER A 180 12.45 -5.33 16.22
C SER A 180 12.35 -6.73 15.65
N TRP A 181 11.14 -7.12 15.23
CA TRP A 181 10.84 -8.46 14.69
C TRP A 181 11.76 -8.89 13.54
N GLU A 182 12.10 -7.95 12.65
CA GLU A 182 13.02 -8.14 11.52
C GLU A 182 14.41 -8.69 11.92
N GLN A 183 14.82 -8.46 13.17
CA GLN A 183 16.14 -8.83 13.70
C GLN A 183 16.10 -10.08 14.59
N HIS A 184 14.90 -10.58 14.90
CA HIS A 184 14.73 -11.73 15.78
C HIS A 184 15.15 -13.03 15.11
N LEU A 185 15.34 -13.07 13.79
CA LEU A 185 15.53 -14.31 13.02
C LEU A 185 16.92 -14.35 12.35
N ARG A 186 17.68 -15.44 12.53
CA ARG A 186 18.92 -15.77 11.80
C ARG A 186 18.63 -16.80 10.71
N TRP A 187 19.40 -16.79 9.63
CA TRP A 187 19.04 -17.47 8.38
C TRP A 187 20.07 -18.53 7.98
N GLY A 188 19.61 -19.70 7.54
CA GLY A 188 20.47 -20.84 7.19
C GLY A 188 20.89 -20.86 5.72
N GLY A 189 22.15 -20.57 5.39
CA GLY A 189 22.63 -20.35 4.01
C GLY A 189 22.31 -21.45 2.97
N LYS A 190 21.20 -21.29 2.24
CA LYS A 190 20.74 -22.20 1.15
C LYS A 190 20.56 -21.52 -0.21
N GLY A 191 20.81 -20.21 -0.30
CA GLY A 191 20.71 -19.46 -1.56
C GLY A 191 19.29 -19.14 -2.03
N VAL A 192 18.27 -19.42 -1.21
CA VAL A 192 16.90 -18.92 -1.39
C VAL A 192 16.70 -17.61 -0.62
N MET A 193 15.68 -16.84 -1.02
CA MET A 193 15.34 -15.58 -0.34
C MET A 193 15.16 -15.81 1.17
N PRO A 194 15.56 -14.82 1.99
CA PRO A 194 15.52 -14.96 3.43
C PRO A 194 14.10 -15.29 3.91
N TRP A 195 13.07 -14.55 3.48
CA TRP A 195 11.70 -14.64 4.01
C TRP A 195 11.00 -16.01 4.06
N TYR A 196 11.51 -17.09 3.48
CA TYR A 196 10.80 -18.38 3.50
C TYR A 196 10.81 -19.01 4.89
N LEU A 197 9.83 -19.86 5.18
CA LEU A 197 9.69 -20.55 6.46
C LEU A 197 10.05 -22.04 6.36
N ASP A 198 10.54 -22.62 7.46
CA ASP A 198 10.95 -24.03 7.62
C ASP A 198 10.69 -24.50 9.06
N GLN A 199 9.47 -24.97 9.30
CA GLN A 199 9.03 -25.53 10.58
C GLN A 199 8.69 -27.03 10.48
N GLN A 200 8.56 -27.61 9.29
CA GLN A 200 8.38 -29.06 9.16
C GLN A 200 9.71 -29.80 9.29
N GLY A 201 9.77 -30.80 10.17
CA GLY A 201 10.95 -31.65 10.30
C GLY A 201 10.70 -32.89 11.16
N THR A 202 11.22 -32.98 12.39
CA THR A 202 10.98 -34.18 13.22
C THR A 202 9.76 -34.03 14.11
N TRP A 203 8.75 -34.89 13.94
CA TRP A 203 7.57 -34.90 14.83
C TRP A 203 7.91 -35.39 16.24
N VAL A 204 7.52 -34.63 17.26
CA VAL A 204 7.63 -34.99 18.68
C VAL A 204 6.25 -35.14 19.27
N ALA A 205 5.92 -36.34 19.74
CA ALA A 205 4.65 -36.60 20.41
C ALA A 205 4.63 -35.97 21.81
N ASP A 206 3.61 -35.17 22.10
CA ASP A 206 3.40 -34.49 23.38
C ASP A 206 1.90 -34.21 23.60
N ALA A 207 1.34 -34.86 24.61
CA ALA A 207 -0.09 -34.80 24.92
C ALA A 207 -0.55 -33.45 25.52
N ARG A 208 0.37 -32.56 25.87
CA ARG A 208 0.04 -31.19 26.30
C ARG A 208 -0.49 -30.35 25.13
N TYR A 209 -0.14 -30.73 23.90
CA TYR A 209 -0.56 -30.04 22.70
C TYR A 209 -1.90 -30.60 22.20
N PRO A 210 -2.81 -29.75 21.66
CA PRO A 210 -4.13 -30.18 21.20
C PRO A 210 -4.16 -31.31 20.17
N TYR A 211 -3.03 -31.57 19.50
CA TYR A 211 -2.88 -32.60 18.45
C TYR A 211 -1.89 -33.71 18.81
N GLY A 212 -1.51 -33.81 20.08
CA GLY A 212 -0.65 -34.88 20.57
C GLY A 212 0.82 -34.75 20.17
N GLY A 213 1.29 -33.56 19.79
CA GLY A 213 2.70 -33.26 19.56
C GLY A 213 2.98 -31.94 18.83
N TYR A 214 4.22 -31.76 18.39
CA TYR A 214 4.71 -30.61 17.63
C TYR A 214 5.90 -31.00 16.72
N TRP A 215 6.23 -30.16 15.74
CA TRP A 215 7.42 -30.34 14.91
C TRP A 215 8.65 -29.74 15.59
N ARG A 216 9.68 -30.55 15.80
CA ARG A 216 10.96 -30.17 16.41
C ARG A 216 12.04 -30.17 15.34
N SER A 217 12.66 -29.01 15.14
CA SER A 217 13.72 -28.72 14.16
C SER A 217 13.20 -28.73 12.72
N GLY A 218 13.33 -27.60 12.00
CA GLY A 218 13.15 -27.53 10.55
C GLY A 218 14.10 -28.48 9.81
N ASP A 219 13.75 -28.87 8.58
CA ASP A 219 14.51 -29.82 7.76
C ASP A 219 15.49 -29.14 6.77
N GLY A 220 15.52 -27.81 6.78
CA GLY A 220 16.34 -26.97 5.91
C GLY A 220 15.73 -26.74 4.52
N VAL A 221 14.45 -27.06 4.32
CA VAL A 221 13.70 -26.91 3.08
C VAL A 221 12.57 -25.90 3.28
N VAL A 222 12.30 -25.10 2.26
CA VAL A 222 11.15 -24.19 2.27
C VAL A 222 9.87 -25.00 2.47
N ASP A 223 9.09 -24.64 3.48
CA ASP A 223 7.75 -25.15 3.66
C ASP A 223 6.87 -24.66 2.51
N VAL A 224 6.25 -25.60 1.82
CA VAL A 224 5.38 -25.32 0.67
C VAL A 224 3.97 -25.84 0.94
N ASN A 225 2.98 -25.06 0.54
CA ASN A 225 1.59 -25.50 0.49
C ASN A 225 1.46 -26.67 -0.50
N LYS A 226 1.17 -27.87 0.00
CA LYS A 226 1.12 -29.09 -0.83
C LYS A 226 0.00 -29.08 -1.88
N THR A 227 -1.03 -28.24 -1.69
CA THR A 227 -2.17 -28.13 -2.61
C THR A 227 -1.91 -27.09 -3.69
N TYR A 228 -1.40 -25.91 -3.31
CA TYR A 228 -1.27 -24.76 -4.22
C TYR A 228 0.16 -24.49 -4.68
N GLY A 229 1.16 -25.12 -4.06
CA GLY A 229 2.57 -25.03 -4.43
C GLY A 229 3.26 -23.73 -4.01
N GLY A 230 2.62 -22.90 -3.20
CA GLY A 230 3.19 -21.65 -2.69
C GLY A 230 4.13 -21.89 -1.51
N GLY A 231 5.34 -21.31 -1.55
CA GLY A 231 6.24 -21.30 -0.40
C GLY A 231 5.72 -20.36 0.69
N TYR A 232 5.64 -20.82 1.93
CA TYR A 232 5.21 -19.99 3.06
C TYR A 232 6.28 -18.94 3.38
N VAL A 233 5.82 -17.73 3.67
CA VAL A 233 6.70 -16.57 3.88
C VAL A 233 6.47 -15.94 5.25
N ASN A 234 7.55 -15.41 5.81
CA ASN A 234 7.53 -14.48 6.92
C ASN A 234 7.01 -13.13 6.41
N GLY A 235 5.77 -12.79 6.75
CA GLY A 235 5.17 -11.50 6.41
C GLY A 235 5.96 -10.29 6.93
N GLY A 236 6.76 -10.48 7.98
CA GLY A 236 7.60 -9.45 8.59
C GLY A 236 8.93 -9.17 7.87
N ASP A 237 9.32 -9.95 6.86
CA ASP A 237 10.59 -9.73 6.17
C ASP A 237 10.56 -8.44 5.33
N PRO A 238 11.56 -7.55 5.45
CA PRO A 238 11.56 -6.27 4.74
C PRO A 238 11.52 -6.39 3.22
N ALA A 239 12.19 -7.39 2.64
CA ALA A 239 12.20 -7.59 1.18
C ALA A 239 10.84 -8.13 0.72
N TRP A 240 10.18 -8.96 1.53
CA TRP A 240 8.80 -9.40 1.26
C TRP A 240 7.81 -8.24 1.34
N GLN A 241 7.91 -7.42 2.39
CA GLN A 241 7.05 -6.24 2.55
C GLN A 241 7.25 -5.23 1.41
N ALA A 242 8.48 -4.98 0.98
CA ALA A 242 8.77 -4.14 -0.19
C ALA A 242 8.13 -4.72 -1.47
N PHE A 243 8.20 -6.04 -1.65
CA PHE A 243 7.56 -6.70 -2.79
C PHE A 243 6.03 -6.57 -2.76
N VAL A 244 5.37 -6.86 -1.64
CA VAL A 244 3.90 -6.85 -1.54
C VAL A 244 3.33 -5.44 -1.60
N THR A 245 3.98 -4.46 -0.98
CA THR A 245 3.58 -3.04 -1.06
C THR A 245 3.74 -2.51 -2.48
N TYR A 246 4.79 -2.90 -3.21
CA TYR A 246 4.93 -2.61 -4.64
C TYR A 246 3.77 -3.19 -5.45
N GLN A 247 3.41 -4.46 -5.23
CA GLN A 247 2.25 -5.08 -5.91
C GLN A 247 0.95 -4.34 -5.61
N THR A 248 0.75 -3.93 -4.35
CA THR A 248 -0.41 -3.14 -3.90
C THR A 248 -0.49 -1.81 -4.65
N ASP A 249 0.63 -1.08 -4.73
CA ASP A 249 0.73 0.17 -5.49
C ASP A 249 0.33 -0.06 -6.96
N LYS A 250 0.82 -1.14 -7.57
CA LYS A 250 0.53 -1.43 -8.99
C LYS A 250 -0.93 -1.77 -9.22
N ILE A 251 -1.51 -2.61 -8.37
CA ILE A 251 -2.93 -2.97 -8.48
C ILE A 251 -3.80 -1.72 -8.33
N VAL A 252 -3.62 -0.96 -7.26
CA VAL A 252 -4.47 0.21 -6.98
C VAL A 252 -4.22 1.32 -7.99
N ASN A 253 -2.98 1.78 -8.12
CA ASN A 253 -2.67 3.01 -8.83
C ASN A 253 -2.53 2.77 -10.33
N ASP A 254 -1.88 1.71 -10.79
CA ASP A 254 -1.72 1.46 -12.23
C ASP A 254 -2.87 0.61 -12.80
N GLY A 255 -3.39 -0.35 -12.03
CA GLY A 255 -4.55 -1.18 -12.39
C GLY A 255 -5.90 -0.46 -12.25
N GLY A 256 -6.00 0.53 -11.36
CA GLY A 256 -7.23 1.31 -11.14
C GLY A 256 -8.29 0.62 -10.28
N TYR A 257 -7.88 -0.39 -9.52
CA TYR A 257 -8.71 -1.08 -8.54
C TYR A 257 -9.07 -0.16 -7.37
N ASP A 258 -10.20 -0.41 -6.72
CA ASP A 258 -10.64 0.33 -5.52
C ASP A 258 -9.93 -0.13 -4.25
N GLY A 259 -9.15 -1.20 -4.35
CA GLY A 259 -8.44 -1.78 -3.25
C GLY A 259 -7.85 -3.15 -3.57
N VAL A 260 -7.46 -3.85 -2.52
CA VAL A 260 -6.87 -5.20 -2.60
C VAL A 260 -7.63 -6.18 -1.71
N PHE A 261 -7.69 -7.43 -2.14
CA PHE A 261 -8.15 -8.56 -1.36
C PHE A 261 -6.96 -9.44 -1.00
N LEU A 262 -6.66 -9.51 0.30
CA LEU A 262 -5.52 -10.20 0.87
C LEU A 262 -5.92 -11.63 1.20
N ASP A 263 -5.24 -12.58 0.59
CA ASP A 263 -5.35 -14.00 0.91
C ASP A 263 -4.07 -14.48 1.60
N THR A 264 -4.15 -15.66 2.21
CA THR A 264 -3.05 -16.27 2.98
C THR A 264 -2.49 -15.39 4.10
N VAL A 265 -3.27 -14.40 4.57
CA VAL A 265 -3.03 -13.69 5.85
C VAL A 265 -2.92 -14.68 7.02
N ASP A 266 -3.44 -15.87 6.77
CA ASP A 266 -3.56 -16.96 7.67
C ASP A 266 -2.27 -17.76 7.99
N THR A 267 -1.19 -17.51 7.27
CA THR A 267 0.05 -18.28 7.48
C THR A 267 0.54 -18.28 8.95
N PRO A 268 0.42 -17.20 9.74
CA PRO A 268 0.78 -17.19 11.15
C PRO A 268 -0.18 -17.92 12.10
N ASP A 269 -1.12 -18.74 11.63
CA ASP A 269 -2.00 -19.52 12.52
C ASP A 269 -1.16 -20.35 13.52
N PRO A 270 -1.30 -20.11 14.85
CA PRO A 270 -0.55 -20.83 15.87
C PRO A 270 -1.07 -22.25 16.12
N VAL A 271 -2.27 -22.60 15.64
CA VAL A 271 -3.02 -23.80 16.09
C VAL A 271 -3.32 -24.79 14.98
N GLY A 272 -3.27 -24.38 13.72
CA GLY A 272 -3.99 -25.08 12.66
C GLY A 272 -3.46 -26.40 12.06
N GLY A 273 -2.72 -27.32 12.68
CA GLY A 273 -2.37 -28.56 11.95
C GLY A 273 -1.07 -29.28 12.26
N ALA A 274 -0.57 -29.18 13.48
CA ALA A 274 0.54 -29.99 13.94
C ALA A 274 0.06 -31.42 14.17
N GLY A 275 -0.10 -32.23 13.13
CA GLY A 275 -0.31 -33.67 13.24
C GLY A 275 0.15 -34.33 11.95
N PRO A 276 0.96 -35.42 12.00
CA PRO A 276 1.56 -36.01 10.82
C PRO A 276 0.55 -36.58 9.80
N SER A 277 -0.72 -36.72 10.19
CA SER A 277 -1.80 -37.32 9.39
C SER A 277 -2.97 -36.38 9.04
N VAL A 278 -3.03 -35.15 9.56
CA VAL A 278 -4.23 -34.26 9.45
C VAL A 278 -3.91 -32.88 8.85
N SER A 279 -2.68 -32.66 8.39
CA SER A 279 -2.23 -31.34 7.92
C SER A 279 -2.71 -31.06 6.48
N TRP A 280 -3.66 -30.13 6.35
CA TRP A 280 -4.03 -29.48 5.08
C TRP A 280 -3.01 -28.39 4.66
N GLY A 281 -1.74 -28.56 5.04
CA GLY A 281 -0.67 -27.54 5.07
C GLY A 281 -0.22 -27.26 6.52
N PRO A 282 1.00 -26.75 6.77
CA PRO A 282 1.53 -26.38 8.10
C PRO A 282 0.84 -25.15 8.68
N ARG A 283 -0.49 -25.14 8.67
CA ARG A 283 -1.26 -24.34 9.60
C ARG A 283 -0.84 -24.81 11.02
N GLY A 284 -0.53 -23.90 11.94
CA GLY A 284 -0.16 -24.24 13.32
C GLY A 284 1.31 -24.12 13.72
N ASN A 285 2.16 -23.58 12.85
CA ASN A 285 3.62 -23.66 13.04
C ASN A 285 4.35 -22.31 12.94
N PHE A 286 3.68 -21.24 12.50
CA PHE A 286 4.32 -19.94 12.23
C PHE A 286 3.77 -18.80 13.09
N GLY A 287 3.12 -19.09 14.21
CA GLY A 287 2.53 -18.07 15.09
C GLY A 287 3.51 -17.01 15.60
N PHE A 288 4.80 -17.33 15.63
CA PHE A 288 5.84 -16.34 15.91
C PHE A 288 5.83 -15.18 14.89
N THR A 289 5.49 -15.43 13.61
CA THR A 289 5.45 -14.41 12.52
C THR A 289 4.21 -13.49 12.55
N ALA A 290 3.30 -13.67 13.51
CA ALA A 290 2.01 -12.99 13.56
C ALA A 290 2.14 -11.46 13.60
N GLU A 291 3.08 -10.92 14.37
CA GLU A 291 3.32 -9.46 14.42
C GLU A 291 3.74 -8.93 13.05
N GLY A 292 4.73 -9.57 12.42
CA GLY A 292 5.24 -9.17 11.11
C GLY A 292 4.19 -9.24 9.99
N MET A 293 3.25 -10.17 10.08
CA MET A 293 2.11 -10.22 9.14
C MET A 293 1.14 -9.05 9.37
N VAL A 294 0.85 -8.69 10.62
CA VAL A 294 0.01 -7.51 10.91
C VAL A 294 0.69 -6.22 10.46
N GLU A 295 2.00 -6.10 10.65
CA GLU A 295 2.80 -4.99 10.10
C GLU A 295 2.73 -4.93 8.58
N LEU A 296 2.73 -6.08 7.89
CA LEU A 296 2.55 -6.14 6.45
C LEU A 296 1.16 -5.61 6.04
N VAL A 297 0.08 -6.03 6.71
CA VAL A 297 -1.28 -5.55 6.42
C VAL A 297 -1.40 -4.04 6.68
N GLU A 298 -0.78 -3.52 7.75
CA GLU A 298 -0.69 -2.08 8.01
C GLU A 298 0.09 -1.34 6.91
N LYS A 299 1.22 -1.90 6.44
CA LYS A 299 2.01 -1.34 5.33
C LYS A 299 1.23 -1.35 4.01
N ILE A 300 0.47 -2.40 3.73
CA ILE A 300 -0.45 -2.46 2.58
C ILE A 300 -1.49 -1.34 2.67
N LYS A 301 -2.14 -1.17 3.83
CA LYS A 301 -3.10 -0.08 4.05
C LYS A 301 -2.45 1.29 3.90
N ALA A 302 -1.18 1.43 4.29
CA ALA A 302 -0.43 2.68 4.18
C ALA A 302 -0.01 3.04 2.74
N VAL A 303 -0.01 2.09 1.79
CA VAL A 303 0.30 2.38 0.37
C VAL A 303 -0.67 3.42 -0.20
N ASP A 304 -1.97 3.24 0.06
CA ASP A 304 -3.00 4.24 -0.21
C ASP A 304 -4.12 4.10 0.85
N PRO A 305 -4.08 4.90 1.93
CA PRO A 305 -5.03 4.80 3.04
C PRO A 305 -6.48 5.03 2.64
N SER A 306 -6.75 5.63 1.47
CA SER A 306 -8.11 5.87 0.97
C SER A 306 -8.75 4.62 0.35
N ARG A 307 -7.99 3.55 0.13
CA ARG A 307 -8.46 2.34 -0.57
C ARG A 307 -8.96 1.27 0.34
N VAL A 308 -9.81 0.40 -0.21
CA VAL A 308 -10.36 -0.76 0.49
C VAL A 308 -9.27 -1.80 0.68
N VAL A 309 -9.13 -2.32 1.89
CA VAL A 309 -8.36 -3.55 2.15
C VAL A 309 -9.34 -4.62 2.63
N ALA A 310 -9.55 -5.65 1.82
CA ALA A 310 -10.28 -6.83 2.23
C ALA A 310 -9.29 -7.92 2.61
N ALA A 311 -9.59 -8.75 3.61
CA ALA A 311 -8.71 -9.83 4.02
C ALA A 311 -9.50 -11.13 4.24
N ASN A 312 -9.01 -12.21 3.65
CA ASN A 312 -9.47 -13.55 3.92
C ASN A 312 -8.94 -13.98 5.27
N ARG A 313 -9.87 -14.14 6.23
CA ARG A 313 -9.64 -14.74 7.54
C ARG A 313 -8.71 -13.91 8.44
N GLY A 314 -7.87 -14.57 9.22
CA GLY A 314 -7.12 -14.03 10.34
C GLY A 314 -7.86 -14.17 11.69
N TYR A 315 -8.69 -15.20 11.85
CA TYR A 315 -9.58 -15.32 13.03
C TYR A 315 -8.83 -15.41 14.37
N TRP A 316 -7.59 -15.92 14.42
CA TRP A 316 -6.81 -16.01 15.67
C TRP A 316 -6.35 -14.66 16.19
N TYR A 317 -6.13 -13.67 15.31
CA TYR A 317 -5.93 -12.30 15.76
C TYR A 317 -7.14 -11.79 16.54
N PHE A 318 -8.30 -12.41 16.33
CA PHE A 318 -9.50 -12.10 17.05
C PHE A 318 -9.71 -13.07 18.22
N ASN A 319 -9.17 -14.29 18.24
CA ASN A 319 -9.42 -15.23 19.33
C ASN A 319 -8.81 -14.78 20.68
N PRO A 320 -9.62 -14.40 21.69
CA PRO A 320 -9.09 -13.94 22.98
C PRO A 320 -8.33 -15.02 23.75
N ASP A 321 -8.49 -16.29 23.37
CA ASP A 321 -7.79 -17.41 23.99
C ASP A 321 -6.39 -17.65 23.36
N GLU A 322 -6.01 -16.88 22.32
CA GLU A 322 -4.69 -16.93 21.66
C GLU A 322 -3.84 -15.70 21.97
N GLY A 323 -2.52 -15.89 22.15
CA GLY A 323 -1.58 -14.79 22.37
C GLY A 323 -1.47 -13.82 21.17
N THR A 324 -1.91 -14.22 19.98
CA THR A 324 -1.97 -13.36 18.79
C THR A 324 -3.09 -12.31 18.85
N SER A 325 -4.05 -12.46 19.78
CA SER A 325 -5.14 -11.49 19.95
C SER A 325 -4.71 -10.11 20.42
N GLN A 326 -3.49 -9.97 20.94
CA GLN A 326 -2.89 -8.67 21.20
C GLN A 326 -2.81 -7.78 19.94
N PHE A 327 -2.79 -8.39 18.75
CA PHE A 327 -2.76 -7.67 17.47
C PHE A 327 -4.16 -7.41 16.87
N ALA A 328 -5.24 -7.84 17.55
CA ALA A 328 -6.63 -7.70 17.06
C ALA A 328 -6.96 -6.28 16.59
N ALA A 329 -6.64 -5.28 17.40
CA ALA A 329 -6.98 -3.89 17.12
C ALA A 329 -6.20 -3.34 15.92
N ARG A 330 -4.92 -3.71 15.79
CA ARG A 330 -4.06 -3.34 14.66
C ARG A 330 -4.59 -3.94 13.36
N TYR A 331 -4.85 -5.25 13.37
CA TYR A 331 -5.39 -5.96 12.21
C TYR A 331 -6.78 -5.45 11.82
N ARG A 332 -7.70 -5.31 12.79
CA ARG A 332 -9.05 -4.76 12.57
C ARG A 332 -8.99 -3.38 11.89
N ARG A 333 -8.17 -2.47 12.41
CA ARG A 333 -8.04 -1.12 11.87
C ARG A 333 -7.47 -1.12 10.45
N ALA A 334 -6.63 -2.09 10.09
CA ALA A 334 -5.96 -2.13 8.79
C ALA A 334 -6.86 -2.70 7.66
N ILE A 335 -8.00 -3.31 7.99
CA ILE A 335 -8.92 -3.91 7.01
C ILE A 335 -10.30 -3.24 7.03
N ASN A 336 -10.94 -3.16 5.87
CA ASN A 336 -12.28 -2.63 5.66
C ASN A 336 -13.33 -3.75 5.49
N ILE A 337 -12.89 -4.92 4.99
CA ILE A 337 -13.74 -6.08 4.75
C ILE A 337 -13.03 -7.33 5.29
N PHE A 338 -13.72 -8.07 6.14
CA PHE A 338 -13.31 -9.39 6.58
C PHE A 338 -14.06 -10.45 5.77
N VAL A 339 -13.31 -11.32 5.13
CA VAL A 339 -13.83 -12.43 4.31
C VAL A 339 -13.53 -13.73 5.03
N THR A 340 -14.40 -14.73 4.90
CA THR A 340 -14.22 -16.00 5.59
C THR A 340 -14.65 -17.17 4.73
N GLU A 341 -13.71 -18.07 4.50
CA GLU A 341 -13.87 -19.36 3.82
C GLU A 341 -13.55 -20.48 4.82
N SER A 342 -14.44 -21.32 5.30
CA SER A 342 -15.88 -21.33 5.10
C SER A 342 -16.56 -21.36 6.46
N TRP A 343 -17.83 -20.95 6.48
CA TRP A 343 -18.59 -20.78 7.71
C TRP A 343 -19.59 -21.90 7.94
N TYR A 344 -20.44 -22.22 6.95
CA TYR A 344 -21.52 -23.21 7.06
C TYR A 344 -21.28 -24.46 6.21
N TYR A 345 -20.73 -24.27 5.01
CA TYR A 345 -20.45 -25.29 4.02
C TYR A 345 -18.99 -25.24 3.62
N ASN A 346 -18.28 -26.36 3.78
CA ASN A 346 -16.88 -26.47 3.44
C ASN A 346 -16.68 -27.54 2.36
N ALA A 347 -15.78 -27.26 1.40
CA ALA A 347 -15.42 -28.19 0.33
C ALA A 347 -14.94 -29.57 0.81
N TYR A 348 -14.41 -29.65 2.04
CA TYR A 348 -13.84 -30.84 2.64
C TYR A 348 -14.78 -31.53 3.63
N ILE A 349 -15.92 -30.91 3.99
CA ILE A 349 -16.90 -31.44 4.93
C ILE A 349 -18.29 -31.33 4.28
N PRO A 350 -18.81 -32.43 3.70
CA PRO A 350 -20.12 -32.41 3.05
C PRO A 350 -21.26 -32.16 4.04
N GLY A 351 -22.09 -31.15 3.76
CA GLY A 351 -23.29 -30.82 4.56
C GLY A 351 -23.10 -29.61 5.48
N PHE A 352 -24.19 -29.11 6.06
CA PHE A 352 -24.14 -28.01 7.02
C PHE A 352 -23.54 -28.48 8.35
N TYR A 353 -22.66 -27.67 8.97
CA TYR A 353 -22.04 -27.98 10.27
C TYR A 353 -23.06 -28.32 11.37
N ASP A 354 -24.20 -27.63 11.42
CA ASP A 354 -25.25 -27.85 12.41
C ASP A 354 -26.07 -29.14 12.21
N THR A 355 -26.04 -29.71 11.00
CA THR A 355 -26.73 -30.97 10.67
C THR A 355 -25.79 -32.17 10.57
N SER A 356 -24.49 -31.93 10.43
CA SER A 356 -23.50 -32.99 10.32
C SER A 356 -23.26 -33.62 11.70
N PRO A 357 -23.54 -34.93 11.90
CA PRO A 357 -23.44 -35.56 13.21
C PRO A 357 -22.04 -35.48 13.84
N GLY A 358 -20.99 -35.38 13.02
CA GLY A 358 -19.60 -35.22 13.50
C GLY A 358 -19.25 -33.80 13.96
N TYR A 359 -20.12 -32.81 13.71
CA TYR A 359 -19.84 -31.39 13.94
C TYR A 359 -20.97 -30.64 14.65
N GLY A 360 -21.99 -31.32 15.18
CA GLY A 360 -23.08 -30.68 15.93
C GLY A 360 -22.59 -29.85 17.15
N GLY A 361 -21.41 -30.16 17.70
CA GLY A 361 -20.77 -29.37 18.76
C GLY A 361 -20.11 -28.06 18.27
N ASN A 362 -19.78 -27.97 16.98
CA ASN A 362 -19.24 -26.78 16.31
C ASN A 362 -20.33 -25.80 15.86
N TRP A 363 -21.57 -26.06 16.24
CA TRP A 363 -22.67 -25.12 16.10
C TRP A 363 -23.36 -24.89 17.45
N ASN A 364 -22.55 -24.73 18.49
CA ASN A 364 -23.02 -24.56 19.84
C ASN A 364 -23.36 -23.08 20.11
N THR A 365 -24.65 -22.80 20.27
CA THR A 365 -25.17 -21.47 20.62
C THR A 365 -25.44 -21.29 22.12
N ASP A 366 -25.28 -22.35 22.92
CA ASP A 366 -25.44 -22.32 24.37
C ASP A 366 -24.14 -21.86 25.05
N ARG A 367 -24.17 -20.61 25.53
CA ARG A 367 -23.06 -19.97 26.26
C ARG A 367 -22.65 -20.71 27.54
N SER A 368 -23.52 -21.56 28.08
CA SER A 368 -23.26 -22.31 29.32
C SER A 368 -22.52 -23.63 29.09
N SER A 369 -22.48 -24.11 27.85
CA SER A 369 -21.79 -25.36 27.52
C SER A 369 -20.27 -25.18 27.50
N ALA A 370 -19.55 -26.17 28.04
CA ALA A 370 -18.08 -26.21 28.04
C ALA A 370 -17.48 -26.18 26.63
N THR A 371 -18.28 -26.53 25.60
CA THR A 371 -17.85 -26.54 24.20
C THR A 371 -18.12 -25.22 23.45
N TYR A 372 -18.73 -24.22 24.09
CA TYR A 372 -19.13 -22.96 23.44
C TYR A 372 -17.97 -22.21 22.80
N ARG A 373 -16.80 -22.22 23.44
CA ARG A 373 -15.57 -21.56 22.98
C ARG A 373 -14.66 -22.44 22.13
N HIS A 374 -15.10 -23.59 21.63
CA HIS A 374 -14.23 -24.37 20.74
C HIS A 374 -13.89 -23.60 19.47
N ARG A 375 -12.62 -23.68 19.08
CA ARG A 375 -12.00 -22.94 17.97
C ARG A 375 -12.74 -23.11 16.63
N ASP A 376 -13.37 -24.26 16.39
CA ASP A 376 -14.03 -24.56 15.12
C ASP A 376 -15.57 -24.34 15.18
N ASN A 377 -16.07 -23.65 16.22
CA ASN A 377 -17.50 -23.34 16.40
C ASN A 377 -17.87 -22.08 15.59
N PHE A 378 -17.98 -22.15 14.26
CA PHE A 378 -18.33 -20.96 13.46
C PHE A 378 -19.75 -20.41 13.77
N GLY A 379 -20.56 -21.13 14.56
CA GLY A 379 -21.79 -20.63 15.18
C GLY A 379 -21.60 -20.10 16.61
N GLY A 380 -22.57 -19.35 17.14
CA GLY A 380 -22.55 -18.93 18.55
C GLY A 380 -21.39 -17.97 18.89
N PHE A 381 -20.36 -18.45 19.61
CA PHE A 381 -19.24 -17.63 20.12
C PHE A 381 -18.53 -16.86 19.02
N TRP A 382 -18.10 -17.53 17.95
CA TRP A 382 -17.34 -16.87 16.88
C TRP A 382 -18.19 -15.90 16.09
N LYS A 383 -19.49 -16.15 15.94
CA LYS A 383 -20.44 -15.18 15.38
C LYS A 383 -20.52 -13.93 16.26
N ASP A 384 -20.78 -14.09 17.56
CA ASP A 384 -20.86 -12.98 18.52
C ASP A 384 -19.55 -12.18 18.55
N TYR A 385 -18.42 -12.88 18.45
CA TYR A 385 -17.10 -12.29 18.50
C TYR A 385 -16.76 -11.49 17.22
N VAL A 386 -16.98 -12.08 16.05
CA VAL A 386 -16.82 -11.39 14.76
C VAL A 386 -17.74 -10.17 14.72
N ASN A 387 -18.98 -10.29 15.20
CA ASN A 387 -19.89 -9.15 15.31
C ASN A 387 -19.36 -8.03 16.22
N ALA A 388 -18.72 -8.38 17.34
CA ALA A 388 -18.12 -7.38 18.22
C ALA A 388 -16.97 -6.63 17.53
N GLN A 389 -16.13 -7.33 16.76
CA GLN A 389 -15.04 -6.70 15.98
C GLN A 389 -15.59 -5.89 14.81
N ALA A 390 -16.51 -6.46 14.03
CA ALA A 390 -17.16 -5.80 12.90
C ALA A 390 -17.96 -4.56 13.33
N GLY A 391 -18.59 -4.60 14.51
CA GLY A 391 -19.40 -3.50 15.05
C GLY A 391 -18.61 -2.35 15.68
N ALA A 392 -17.29 -2.49 15.85
CA ALA A 392 -16.44 -1.40 16.33
C ALA A 392 -16.41 -0.23 15.33
N ALA A 393 -16.05 0.98 15.80
CA ALA A 393 -16.00 2.18 14.96
C ALA A 393 -14.98 2.05 13.80
N ASP A 394 -13.91 1.28 14.01
CA ASP A 394 -12.88 0.90 13.05
C ASP A 394 -13.07 -0.54 12.53
N GLY A 395 -14.25 -1.14 12.73
CA GLY A 395 -14.59 -2.49 12.30
C GLY A 395 -14.91 -2.61 10.81
N PHE A 396 -15.24 -3.81 10.34
CA PHE A 396 -15.30 -4.15 8.90
C PHE A 396 -16.66 -4.69 8.45
N ASN A 397 -16.93 -4.68 7.14
CA ASN A 397 -17.99 -5.51 6.56
C ASN A 397 -17.57 -6.98 6.64
N VAL A 398 -18.53 -7.91 6.70
CA VAL A 398 -18.26 -9.35 6.74
C VAL A 398 -18.82 -10.00 5.49
N VAL A 399 -17.98 -10.75 4.77
CA VAL A 399 -18.36 -11.55 3.60
C VAL A 399 -18.15 -13.02 3.92
N ILE A 400 -19.19 -13.83 3.75
CA ILE A 400 -19.11 -15.28 3.85
C ILE A 400 -18.99 -15.88 2.46
N ILE A 401 -17.97 -16.71 2.25
CA ILE A 401 -17.81 -17.51 1.04
C ILE A 401 -17.81 -18.98 1.44
N ASP A 402 -18.77 -19.72 0.91
CA ASP A 402 -18.87 -21.15 1.12
C ASP A 402 -18.85 -21.91 -0.20
N PHE A 403 -18.21 -23.09 -0.16
CA PHE A 403 -17.97 -23.91 -1.33
C PHE A 403 -18.85 -25.14 -1.35
N ARG A 404 -19.12 -25.64 -2.56
CA ARG A 404 -19.94 -26.83 -2.80
C ARG A 404 -21.32 -26.73 -2.14
N VAL A 405 -21.87 -25.53 -1.99
CA VAL A 405 -23.25 -25.36 -1.54
C VAL A 405 -24.16 -26.04 -2.57
N PRO A 406 -25.03 -26.99 -2.16
CA PRO A 406 -25.98 -27.59 -3.08
C PRO A 406 -27.14 -26.63 -3.31
N SER A 407 -27.74 -26.63 -4.50
CA SER A 407 -28.88 -25.75 -4.83
C SER A 407 -30.07 -25.92 -3.87
N SER A 408 -30.25 -27.10 -3.27
CA SER A 408 -31.27 -27.35 -2.24
C SER A 408 -30.93 -26.71 -0.88
N GLY A 409 -29.66 -26.38 -0.64
CA GLY A 409 -29.14 -25.75 0.56
C GLY A 409 -29.08 -24.22 0.50
N THR A 410 -29.02 -23.61 -0.70
CA THR A 410 -28.85 -22.16 -0.88
C THR A 410 -29.86 -21.34 -0.08
N HIS A 411 -31.15 -21.69 -0.06
CA HIS A 411 -32.14 -20.93 0.71
C HIS A 411 -31.83 -20.91 2.22
N ARG A 412 -31.48 -22.06 2.79
CA ARG A 412 -31.13 -22.15 4.22
C ARG A 412 -29.83 -21.42 4.51
N TRP A 413 -28.82 -21.60 3.65
CA TRP A 413 -27.53 -20.93 3.78
C TRP A 413 -27.67 -19.40 3.73
N MET A 414 -28.38 -18.87 2.74
CA MET A 414 -28.66 -17.44 2.61
C MET A 414 -29.47 -16.89 3.78
N THR A 415 -30.44 -17.65 4.30
CA THR A 415 -31.19 -17.25 5.51
C THR A 415 -30.24 -17.04 6.70
N GLU A 416 -29.27 -17.93 6.88
CA GLU A 416 -28.33 -17.82 7.98
C GLU A 416 -27.28 -16.72 7.79
N VAL A 417 -26.68 -16.63 6.60
CA VAL A 417 -25.63 -15.64 6.30
C VAL A 417 -26.22 -14.23 6.22
N VAL A 418 -27.27 -14.05 5.43
CA VAL A 418 -27.85 -12.73 5.16
C VAL A 418 -28.91 -12.37 6.20
N ALA A 419 -29.96 -13.17 6.35
CA ALA A 419 -31.11 -12.76 7.17
C ALA A 419 -30.81 -12.78 8.68
N ASN A 420 -30.10 -13.80 9.17
CA ASN A 420 -29.81 -13.97 10.60
C ASN A 420 -28.51 -13.29 11.05
N SER A 421 -27.56 -13.06 10.15
CA SER A 421 -26.25 -12.49 10.51
C SER A 421 -26.02 -11.09 9.95
N GLY A 422 -26.74 -10.68 8.91
CA GLY A 422 -26.55 -9.38 8.26
C GLY A 422 -25.23 -9.28 7.49
N TYR A 423 -24.68 -10.42 7.07
CA TYR A 423 -23.42 -10.49 6.35
C TYR A 423 -23.66 -10.58 4.83
N LEU A 424 -22.65 -10.21 4.06
CA LEU A 424 -22.62 -10.40 2.61
C LEU A 424 -22.37 -11.88 2.31
N ALA A 425 -22.86 -12.36 1.18
CA ALA A 425 -22.84 -13.77 0.82
C ALA A 425 -22.28 -13.99 -0.59
N TYR A 426 -21.39 -14.96 -0.75
CA TYR A 426 -21.05 -15.54 -2.05
C TYR A 426 -21.13 -17.08 -2.00
N ASP A 427 -22.14 -17.63 -2.68
CA ASP A 427 -22.39 -19.07 -2.79
C ASP A 427 -21.59 -19.63 -3.97
N VAL A 428 -20.56 -20.45 -3.71
CA VAL A 428 -19.79 -21.13 -4.76
C VAL A 428 -20.41 -22.50 -5.03
N SER A 429 -21.52 -22.49 -5.77
CA SER A 429 -22.36 -23.66 -5.98
C SER A 429 -21.65 -24.79 -6.74
N GLY A 430 -21.53 -25.95 -6.10
CA GLY A 430 -20.96 -27.16 -6.71
C GLY A 430 -19.46 -27.14 -7.03
N ALA A 431 -18.71 -26.09 -6.70
CA ALA A 431 -17.28 -25.98 -6.99
C ALA A 431 -16.43 -25.63 -5.76
N THR A 432 -15.11 -25.60 -5.95
CA THR A 432 -14.10 -25.34 -4.90
C THR A 432 -13.08 -24.28 -5.33
N HIS A 433 -13.43 -23.48 -6.33
CA HIS A 433 -12.52 -22.55 -7.00
C HIS A 433 -13.31 -21.47 -7.74
N PHE A 434 -12.66 -20.35 -8.04
CA PHE A 434 -13.28 -19.16 -8.62
C PHE A 434 -13.03 -18.98 -10.13
N ASN A 435 -12.52 -19.99 -10.83
CA ASN A 435 -12.12 -19.87 -12.24
C ASN A 435 -12.99 -20.70 -13.22
N SER A 436 -14.08 -21.30 -12.76
CA SER A 436 -15.01 -22.08 -13.61
C SER A 436 -16.31 -21.35 -13.92
N ALA A 437 -16.90 -20.66 -12.95
CA ALA A 437 -18.07 -19.81 -13.14
C ALA A 437 -18.07 -18.60 -12.19
N ILE A 438 -18.91 -17.62 -12.52
CA ILE A 438 -19.38 -16.60 -11.58
C ILE A 438 -20.75 -17.10 -11.14
N TYR A 439 -20.96 -17.23 -9.83
CA TYR A 439 -22.13 -17.90 -9.26
C TYR A 439 -23.19 -16.88 -8.85
N ASP A 440 -24.30 -16.89 -9.58
CA ASP A 440 -25.41 -15.96 -9.33
C ASP A 440 -26.35 -16.44 -8.22
N ASP A 441 -26.14 -17.60 -7.58
CA ASP A 441 -27.09 -18.22 -6.64
C ASP A 441 -27.47 -17.30 -5.47
N ALA A 442 -26.48 -16.67 -4.81
CA ALA A 442 -26.72 -15.71 -3.73
C ALA A 442 -27.43 -14.45 -4.24
N LYS A 443 -26.99 -13.92 -5.39
CA LYS A 443 -27.61 -12.77 -6.05
C LYS A 443 -29.07 -13.03 -6.41
N ASN A 444 -29.36 -14.15 -7.06
CA ASN A 444 -30.68 -14.57 -7.48
C ASN A 444 -31.61 -14.80 -6.29
N TRP A 445 -31.08 -15.29 -5.17
CA TRP A 445 -31.85 -15.39 -3.93
C TRP A 445 -32.25 -14.00 -3.42
N LEU A 446 -31.32 -13.03 -3.37
CA LEU A 446 -31.62 -11.66 -2.95
C LEU A 446 -32.66 -11.00 -3.88
N ASP A 447 -32.50 -11.17 -5.20
CA ASP A 447 -33.42 -10.66 -6.22
C ASP A 447 -34.83 -11.26 -6.04
N ALA A 448 -34.93 -12.58 -5.82
CA ALA A 448 -36.19 -13.27 -5.61
C ALA A 448 -36.92 -12.86 -4.32
N GLN A 449 -36.17 -12.38 -3.31
CA GLN A 449 -36.74 -11.80 -2.08
C GLN A 449 -37.12 -10.31 -2.25
N GLY A 450 -36.87 -9.69 -3.41
CA GLY A 450 -37.14 -8.27 -3.65
C GLY A 450 -36.22 -7.33 -2.87
N ARG A 451 -35.05 -7.81 -2.42
CA ARG A 451 -34.07 -7.01 -1.67
C ARG A 451 -33.30 -6.12 -2.64
N THR A 452 -33.43 -4.80 -2.50
CA THR A 452 -32.75 -3.83 -3.35
C THR A 452 -31.26 -3.75 -3.02
N ALA A 453 -30.40 -3.74 -4.04
CA ALA A 453 -28.98 -3.48 -3.86
C ALA A 453 -28.75 -2.05 -3.33
N PRO A 454 -27.76 -1.84 -2.45
CA PRO A 454 -27.42 -0.49 -1.99
C PRO A 454 -26.86 0.36 -3.13
N SER A 455 -27.10 1.67 -3.06
CA SER A 455 -26.51 2.62 -4.00
C SER A 455 -24.99 2.71 -3.80
N GLN A 456 -24.24 2.55 -4.88
CA GLN A 456 -22.79 2.78 -4.93
C GLN A 456 -22.41 4.20 -5.42
N ALA A 457 -23.40 5.10 -5.52
CA ALA A 457 -23.18 6.45 -6.02
C ALA A 457 -22.18 7.23 -5.15
N GLY A 458 -21.19 7.84 -5.79
CA GLY A 458 -20.12 8.59 -5.13
C GLY A 458 -19.01 7.74 -4.50
N VAL A 459 -19.03 6.41 -4.68
CA VAL A 459 -17.92 5.53 -4.27
C VAL A 459 -16.69 5.78 -5.13
N HIS A 460 -16.90 5.98 -6.43
CA HIS A 460 -15.83 6.34 -7.34
C HIS A 460 -15.74 7.87 -7.49
N PRO A 461 -14.53 8.43 -7.59
CA PRO A 461 -14.36 9.83 -7.97
C PRO A 461 -15.04 10.06 -9.33
N SER A 462 -16.20 10.71 -9.31
CA SER A 462 -16.92 11.09 -10.52
C SER A 462 -16.42 12.44 -11.01
N GLY A 463 -15.94 12.51 -12.25
CA GLY A 463 -15.43 13.74 -12.86
C GLY A 463 -13.93 13.95 -12.68
N GLY A 464 -13.34 14.64 -13.65
CA GLY A 464 -11.89 14.74 -13.83
C GLY A 464 -11.51 14.33 -15.25
N PHE A 465 -10.24 14.47 -15.61
CA PHE A 465 -9.73 13.95 -16.88
C PHE A 465 -9.25 12.52 -16.68
N ALA A 466 -9.93 11.55 -17.30
CA ALA A 466 -9.61 10.13 -17.27
C ALA A 466 -9.87 9.51 -18.66
N ALA A 467 -9.20 8.41 -18.99
CA ALA A 467 -9.54 7.63 -20.18
C ALA A 467 -10.71 6.68 -19.87
N ASP A 468 -11.94 7.20 -19.95
CA ASP A 468 -13.16 6.49 -19.57
C ASP A 468 -14.18 6.24 -20.70
N GLY A 469 -13.96 6.81 -21.89
CA GLY A 469 -14.83 6.68 -23.05
C GLY A 469 -15.94 7.72 -23.13
N SER A 470 -16.10 8.54 -22.09
CA SER A 470 -16.70 9.86 -22.19
C SER A 470 -15.68 10.78 -22.84
N PHE A 471 -16.14 11.66 -23.73
CA PHE A 471 -15.24 12.60 -24.43
C PHE A 471 -15.62 14.06 -24.19
N GLY A 472 -16.46 14.31 -23.18
CA GLY A 472 -17.03 15.63 -22.91
C GLY A 472 -15.99 16.57 -22.30
N GLU A 473 -15.11 16.02 -21.48
CA GLU A 473 -13.98 16.70 -20.83
C GLU A 473 -13.01 17.33 -21.84
N TRP A 474 -12.88 16.76 -23.04
CA TRP A 474 -12.07 17.36 -24.12
C TRP A 474 -12.69 18.58 -24.82
N SER A 475 -13.97 18.92 -24.57
CA SER A 475 -14.72 19.93 -25.36
C SER A 475 -14.20 21.37 -25.26
N GLY A 476 -13.29 21.67 -24.32
CA GLY A 476 -12.59 22.96 -24.19
C GLY A 476 -11.07 22.88 -24.40
N GLU A 477 -10.52 21.70 -24.67
CA GLU A 477 -9.07 21.54 -24.83
C GLU A 477 -8.61 22.03 -26.22
N THR A 478 -7.37 22.53 -26.28
CA THR A 478 -6.77 22.92 -27.56
C THR A 478 -6.05 21.72 -28.18
N PRO A 479 -6.34 21.35 -29.44
CA PRO A 479 -5.67 20.25 -30.08
C PRO A 479 -4.21 20.61 -30.38
N ILE A 480 -3.32 19.63 -30.16
CA ILE A 480 -1.89 19.71 -30.53
C ILE A 480 -1.65 19.40 -32.01
N PHE A 481 -2.67 18.89 -32.69
CA PHE A 481 -2.72 18.68 -34.14
C PHE A 481 -4.14 18.90 -34.65
N SER A 482 -4.29 19.57 -35.79
CA SER A 482 -5.59 19.77 -36.45
C SER A 482 -5.46 19.69 -37.97
N ASP A 483 -6.17 18.75 -38.58
CA ASP A 483 -6.37 18.60 -40.01
C ASP A 483 -7.86 18.32 -40.30
N PRO A 484 -8.65 19.35 -40.64
CA PRO A 484 -10.08 19.16 -40.92
C PRO A 484 -10.37 18.19 -42.09
N ALA A 485 -9.41 17.98 -42.99
CA ALA A 485 -9.59 17.06 -44.11
C ALA A 485 -9.44 15.59 -43.68
N GLY A 486 -8.66 15.32 -42.63
CA GLY A 486 -8.29 13.98 -42.18
C GLY A 486 -7.49 13.23 -43.23
N ALA A 487 -6.56 13.90 -43.92
CA ALA A 487 -5.79 13.37 -45.05
C ALA A 487 -4.62 12.48 -44.59
N ASN A 488 -4.89 11.54 -43.68
CA ASN A 488 -3.93 10.58 -43.14
C ASN A 488 -4.53 9.17 -43.13
N GLY A 489 -3.70 8.16 -42.87
CA GLY A 489 -4.07 6.74 -43.01
C GLY A 489 -5.22 6.27 -42.09
N LYS A 490 -5.64 7.08 -41.12
CA LYS A 490 -6.71 6.78 -40.17
C LYS A 490 -7.83 7.83 -40.14
N GLY A 491 -7.80 8.82 -41.04
CA GLY A 491 -8.81 9.88 -41.06
C GLY A 491 -8.81 10.79 -39.83
N ILE A 492 -7.70 10.86 -39.10
CA ILE A 492 -7.56 11.64 -37.86
C ILE A 492 -7.65 13.12 -38.18
N THR A 493 -8.55 13.82 -37.51
CA THR A 493 -8.75 15.26 -37.68
C THR A 493 -8.13 16.07 -36.55
N LYS A 494 -8.07 15.53 -35.34
CA LYS A 494 -7.45 16.20 -34.19
C LYS A 494 -6.73 15.22 -33.29
N VAL A 495 -5.67 15.69 -32.66
CA VAL A 495 -5.01 15.03 -31.53
C VAL A 495 -4.88 16.03 -30.39
N PHE A 496 -5.13 15.56 -29.17
CA PHE A 496 -5.03 16.32 -27.93
C PHE A 496 -4.05 15.61 -27.00
N ALA A 497 -3.35 16.38 -26.17
CA ALA A 497 -2.55 15.84 -25.08
C ALA A 497 -2.77 16.68 -23.82
N ARG A 498 -2.85 15.99 -22.68
CA ARG A 498 -3.06 16.63 -21.39
C ARG A 498 -2.24 15.93 -20.32
N PHE A 499 -1.73 16.72 -19.38
CA PHE A 499 -1.16 16.23 -18.14
C PHE A 499 -2.11 16.58 -17.00
N ALA A 500 -2.61 15.57 -16.30
CA ALA A 500 -3.52 15.73 -15.17
C ALA A 500 -2.89 15.06 -13.95
N GLY A 501 -2.30 15.87 -13.07
CA GLY A 501 -1.54 15.38 -11.92
C GLY A 501 -0.40 14.45 -12.35
N ASP A 502 -0.51 13.18 -11.97
CA ASP A 502 0.44 12.13 -12.24
C ASP A 502 0.15 11.31 -13.51
N ARG A 503 -0.87 11.71 -14.28
CA ARG A 503 -1.28 11.05 -15.53
C ARG A 503 -0.93 11.86 -16.76
N PHE A 504 -0.65 11.14 -17.83
CA PHE A 504 -0.68 11.67 -19.20
C PHE A 504 -1.90 11.09 -19.91
N LEU A 505 -2.63 11.96 -20.61
CA LEU A 505 -3.79 11.60 -21.41
C LEU A 505 -3.60 12.10 -22.83
N MET A 506 -4.06 11.32 -23.80
CA MET A 506 -4.13 11.71 -25.21
C MET A 506 -5.48 11.28 -25.77
N MET A 507 -6.10 12.16 -26.55
CA MET A 507 -7.33 11.86 -27.29
C MET A 507 -7.14 12.13 -28.77
N VAL A 508 -7.72 11.27 -29.59
CA VAL A 508 -7.68 11.30 -31.04
C VAL A 508 -9.11 11.36 -31.56
N GLU A 509 -9.41 12.33 -32.42
CA GLU A 509 -10.70 12.47 -33.10
C GLU A 509 -10.51 12.27 -34.60
N ALA A 510 -11.34 11.44 -35.22
CA ALA A 510 -11.32 11.16 -36.65
C ALA A 510 -12.62 11.58 -37.35
N ARG A 511 -12.57 11.63 -38.68
CA ARG A 511 -13.73 11.99 -39.52
C ARG A 511 -14.79 10.89 -39.58
N GLN A 512 -14.38 9.65 -39.36
CA GLN A 512 -15.23 8.45 -39.40
C GLN A 512 -14.94 7.59 -38.17
N ALA A 513 -15.66 6.48 -38.04
CA ALA A 513 -15.42 5.51 -36.98
C ALA A 513 -13.92 5.16 -36.90
N LEU A 514 -13.33 5.33 -35.73
CA LEU A 514 -11.90 5.20 -35.50
C LEU A 514 -11.61 3.83 -34.89
N SER A 515 -10.59 3.18 -35.42
CA SER A 515 -9.96 2.05 -34.76
C SER A 515 -8.45 2.25 -34.73
N LEU A 516 -7.92 2.35 -33.51
CA LEU A 516 -6.48 2.39 -33.27
C LEU A 516 -5.89 0.99 -33.08
N ALA A 517 -6.66 -0.08 -33.32
CA ALA A 517 -6.10 -1.44 -33.28
C ALA A 517 -4.90 -1.56 -34.25
N GLN A 518 -3.84 -2.18 -33.74
CA GLN A 518 -2.52 -2.36 -34.37
C GLN A 518 -1.75 -1.06 -34.66
N GLU A 519 -2.20 0.08 -34.11
CA GLU A 519 -1.48 1.36 -34.20
C GLU A 519 -0.29 1.39 -33.22
N MET A 520 0.74 2.16 -33.58
CA MET A 520 1.85 2.50 -32.68
C MET A 520 1.97 4.02 -32.60
N ILE A 521 1.98 4.55 -31.38
CA ILE A 521 2.19 5.96 -31.09
C ILE A 521 3.56 6.10 -30.45
N TYR A 522 4.48 6.74 -31.14
CA TYR A 522 5.86 6.93 -30.73
C TYR A 522 6.04 8.26 -30.01
N PHE A 523 6.92 8.30 -29.01
CA PHE A 523 7.34 9.51 -28.30
C PHE A 523 8.88 9.62 -28.37
N ASP A 524 9.35 10.80 -28.74
CA ASP A 524 10.77 11.15 -28.84
C ASP A 524 10.98 12.47 -28.08
N HIS A 525 11.84 12.43 -27.07
CA HIS A 525 12.08 13.53 -26.14
C HIS A 525 13.53 14.04 -26.18
N ASP A 526 14.47 13.29 -26.74
CA ASP A 526 15.85 13.73 -26.93
C ASP A 526 16.11 14.30 -28.34
N ARG A 527 15.21 14.00 -29.29
CA ARG A 527 15.24 14.43 -30.71
C ARG A 527 16.54 14.00 -31.37
N ASP A 528 17.14 12.90 -30.91
CA ASP A 528 18.27 12.34 -31.60
C ASP A 528 17.79 11.88 -32.99
N GLY A 529 18.63 12.13 -34.01
CA GLY A 529 18.27 11.89 -35.39
C GLY A 529 18.13 10.38 -35.69
N PRO A 530 18.50 9.90 -36.88
CA PRO A 530 18.35 8.48 -37.25
C PRO A 530 19.26 7.49 -36.48
N SER A 531 19.78 7.84 -35.30
CA SER A 531 20.72 7.08 -34.47
C SER A 531 20.10 6.02 -33.54
N GLY A 532 18.83 5.68 -33.70
CA GLY A 532 18.08 4.77 -32.83
C GLY A 532 17.71 3.42 -33.46
N TRP A 533 16.83 2.68 -32.78
CA TRP A 533 16.65 1.24 -32.99
C TRP A 533 15.71 0.83 -34.15
N GLN A 534 15.05 1.78 -34.83
CA GLN A 534 14.32 1.53 -36.08
C GLN A 534 15.00 2.22 -37.28
N PRO A 535 15.90 1.54 -38.01
CA PRO A 535 16.72 2.15 -39.06
C PRO A 535 15.94 2.64 -40.29
N TRP A 536 14.65 2.32 -40.39
CA TRP A 536 13.76 2.67 -41.51
C TRP A 536 12.76 3.77 -41.17
N TRP A 537 12.83 4.33 -39.96
CA TRP A 537 11.96 5.43 -39.53
C TRP A 537 12.74 6.75 -39.48
N PRO A 538 12.09 7.90 -39.74
CA PRO A 538 12.78 9.19 -39.78
C PRO A 538 13.41 9.61 -38.44
N THR A 539 13.00 9.00 -37.33
CA THR A 539 13.38 9.34 -35.96
C THR A 539 13.51 8.09 -35.08
N SER A 540 14.15 8.31 -33.93
CA SER A 540 14.54 7.29 -32.96
C SER A 540 13.67 7.44 -31.71
N PRO A 541 12.59 6.66 -31.59
CA PRO A 541 11.65 6.87 -30.49
C PRO A 541 12.22 6.37 -29.16
N ASP A 542 12.02 7.16 -28.11
CA ASP A 542 12.34 6.82 -26.73
C ASP A 542 11.27 5.98 -26.04
N ALA A 543 10.04 6.02 -26.54
CA ALA A 543 8.96 5.18 -26.08
C ALA A 543 7.91 4.98 -27.17
N ARG A 544 7.07 3.96 -26.99
CA ARG A 544 5.86 3.80 -27.80
C ARG A 544 4.70 3.24 -27.00
N VAL A 545 3.49 3.65 -27.35
CA VAL A 545 2.27 2.93 -27.03
C VAL A 545 1.94 2.01 -28.21
N TYR A 546 1.79 0.71 -27.95
CA TYR A 546 1.27 -0.26 -28.91
C TYR A 546 -0.17 -0.60 -28.54
N LEU A 547 -1.10 -0.34 -29.46
CA LEU A 547 -2.51 -0.67 -29.31
C LEU A 547 -2.78 -2.02 -29.98
N GLU A 548 -2.73 -3.10 -29.21
CA GLU A 548 -2.94 -4.45 -29.72
C GLU A 548 -4.37 -4.65 -30.23
N SER A 549 -5.35 -4.13 -29.49
CA SER A 549 -6.77 -4.19 -29.82
C SER A 549 -7.47 -2.87 -29.45
N PRO A 550 -8.78 -2.71 -29.74
CA PRO A 550 -9.52 -1.53 -29.30
C PRO A 550 -9.53 -1.32 -27.77
N HIS A 551 -9.34 -2.38 -26.99
CA HIS A 551 -9.47 -2.39 -25.53
C HIS A 551 -8.15 -2.72 -24.81
N GLN A 552 -7.07 -2.94 -25.54
CA GLN A 552 -5.79 -3.40 -24.99
C GLN A 552 -4.62 -2.65 -25.62
N ALA A 553 -3.85 -1.98 -24.76
CA ALA A 553 -2.70 -1.20 -25.15
C ALA A 553 -1.57 -1.31 -24.11
N TYR A 554 -0.33 -1.13 -24.57
CA TYR A 554 0.86 -1.24 -23.75
C TYR A 554 1.83 -0.12 -24.03
N LEU A 555 2.45 0.39 -22.96
CA LEU A 555 3.53 1.35 -23.04
C LEU A 555 4.88 0.63 -22.96
N LEU A 556 5.73 0.90 -23.94
CA LEU A 556 7.04 0.28 -24.12
C LEU A 556 8.09 1.40 -24.25
N PRO A 557 8.80 1.76 -23.17
CA PRO A 557 9.96 2.63 -23.25
C PRO A 557 11.14 1.89 -23.88
N HIS A 558 12.02 2.69 -24.46
CA HIS A 558 13.29 2.27 -25.02
C HIS A 558 14.40 2.58 -24.02
N VAL A 559 15.32 1.62 -23.86
CA VAL A 559 16.59 1.85 -23.17
C VAL A 559 17.69 1.69 -24.20
N ALA A 560 18.50 2.74 -24.37
CA ALA A 560 19.60 2.76 -25.32
C ALA A 560 20.48 1.51 -25.19
N GLY A 561 20.70 0.81 -26.31
CA GLY A 561 21.50 -0.42 -26.36
C GLY A 561 20.77 -1.73 -25.96
N GLN A 562 19.50 -1.67 -25.54
CA GLN A 562 18.72 -2.86 -25.12
C GLN A 562 17.49 -3.19 -26.01
N GLY A 563 17.26 -2.45 -27.09
CA GLY A 563 16.07 -2.63 -27.95
C GLY A 563 14.76 -2.28 -27.22
N ASP A 564 13.60 -2.78 -27.69
CA ASP A 564 12.37 -2.75 -26.90
C ASP A 564 12.60 -3.59 -25.64
N VAL A 565 12.55 -2.97 -24.47
CA VAL A 565 12.94 -3.63 -23.20
C VAL A 565 11.95 -4.73 -22.77
N PHE A 566 10.72 -4.77 -23.32
CA PHE A 566 9.65 -5.68 -22.86
C PHE A 566 8.92 -6.45 -23.98
N ARG A 567 9.67 -7.12 -24.85
CA ARG A 567 9.09 -8.21 -25.66
C ARG A 567 9.22 -9.54 -24.91
N PHE A 568 8.17 -9.96 -24.18
CA PHE A 568 8.15 -11.30 -23.61
C PHE A 568 7.89 -12.32 -24.72
N SER A 569 8.95 -12.92 -25.25
CA SER A 569 8.81 -14.05 -26.16
C SER A 569 8.68 -15.35 -25.35
N SER A 570 7.45 -15.85 -25.19
CA SER A 570 7.21 -17.26 -24.84
C SER A 570 6.16 -17.85 -25.79
N ALA A 571 6.18 -19.17 -25.97
CA ALA A 571 5.24 -19.85 -26.85
C ALA A 571 3.80 -19.68 -26.33
N GLY A 572 2.98 -18.91 -27.04
CA GLY A 572 1.59 -18.64 -26.69
C GLY A 572 1.33 -17.33 -25.93
N ALA A 573 2.36 -16.61 -25.46
CA ALA A 573 2.17 -15.26 -24.92
C ALA A 573 2.04 -14.23 -26.07
N PRO A 574 1.22 -13.18 -25.92
CA PRO A 574 1.30 -12.03 -26.80
C PRO A 574 2.72 -11.44 -26.68
N GLY A 575 3.46 -11.40 -27.79
CA GLY A 575 4.90 -11.09 -27.81
C GLY A 575 5.28 -9.66 -27.38
N ASN A 576 4.34 -8.85 -26.89
CA ASN A 576 4.48 -7.42 -26.62
C ASN A 576 3.64 -7.02 -25.38
N ARG A 577 4.15 -7.21 -24.16
CA ARG A 577 3.52 -6.64 -22.97
C ARG A 577 4.43 -5.57 -22.37
N GLY A 578 3.87 -4.43 -22.03
CA GLY A 578 4.56 -3.31 -21.40
C GLY A 578 3.77 -2.77 -20.22
N TRP A 579 4.09 -1.57 -19.77
CA TRP A 579 3.31 -0.89 -18.74
C TRP A 579 1.85 -0.72 -19.18
N PRO A 580 0.90 -0.79 -18.25
CA PRO A 580 -0.52 -0.71 -18.57
C PRO A 580 -0.88 0.66 -19.17
N VAL A 581 -1.67 0.63 -20.25
CA VAL A 581 -2.30 1.80 -20.83
C VAL A 581 -3.81 1.59 -20.79
N ARG A 582 -4.53 2.50 -20.15
CA ARG A 582 -5.98 2.53 -20.25
C ARG A 582 -6.34 3.06 -21.61
N VAL A 583 -7.29 2.41 -22.29
CA VAL A 583 -7.75 2.84 -23.61
C VAL A 583 -9.26 2.71 -23.70
N ALA A 584 -9.90 3.75 -24.20
CA ALA A 584 -11.32 3.77 -24.51
C ALA A 584 -11.52 4.26 -25.94
N GLN A 585 -12.33 3.55 -26.72
CA GLN A 585 -12.65 3.91 -28.11
C GLN A 585 -14.16 3.83 -28.31
N ALA A 586 -14.75 4.91 -28.82
CA ALA A 586 -16.16 4.96 -29.12
C ALA A 586 -16.43 5.89 -30.31
N GLY A 587 -17.15 5.36 -31.31
CA GLY A 587 -17.45 6.08 -32.54
C GLY A 587 -16.17 6.52 -33.27
N ASN A 588 -16.00 7.83 -33.43
CA ASN A 588 -14.88 8.43 -34.14
C ASN A 588 -13.78 8.96 -33.19
N ARG A 589 -13.83 8.60 -31.91
CA ARG A 589 -12.86 9.06 -30.90
C ARG A 589 -12.22 7.90 -30.16
N ALA A 590 -10.99 8.13 -29.75
CA ALA A 590 -10.22 7.24 -28.91
C ALA A 590 -9.39 8.05 -27.92
N GLU A 591 -9.25 7.55 -26.71
CA GLU A 591 -8.36 8.13 -25.72
C GLU A 591 -7.52 7.08 -25.02
N LEU A 592 -6.36 7.52 -24.54
CA LEU A 592 -5.42 6.70 -23.81
C LEU A 592 -4.89 7.44 -22.59
N GLU A 593 -4.61 6.69 -21.53
CA GLU A 593 -4.07 7.20 -20.28
C GLU A 593 -2.99 6.25 -19.73
N PHE A 594 -1.88 6.82 -19.27
CA PHE A 594 -0.84 6.09 -18.55
C PHE A 594 -0.14 6.99 -17.50
N SER A 595 0.66 6.37 -16.63
CA SER A 595 1.41 7.12 -15.60
C SER A 595 2.44 8.04 -16.24
N ARG A 596 2.33 9.35 -15.96
CA ARG A 596 3.21 10.39 -16.52
C ARG A 596 4.68 10.04 -16.34
N LYS A 597 5.07 9.52 -15.18
CA LYS A 597 6.47 9.25 -14.81
C LYS A 597 7.16 8.21 -15.69
N HIS A 598 6.39 7.33 -16.36
CA HIS A 598 6.95 6.24 -17.18
C HIS A 598 7.61 6.76 -18.47
N VAL A 599 7.12 7.88 -19.01
CA VAL A 599 7.67 8.50 -20.24
C VAL A 599 8.15 9.92 -20.00
N PHE A 600 7.46 10.66 -19.13
CA PHE A 600 7.66 12.10 -18.90
C PHE A 600 7.97 12.41 -17.43
N PRO A 601 9.08 11.89 -16.87
CA PRO A 601 9.50 12.19 -15.50
C PRO A 601 9.70 13.71 -15.31
N ALA A 602 9.73 14.15 -14.05
CA ALA A 602 9.85 15.58 -13.70
C ALA A 602 11.07 16.27 -14.34
N SER A 603 12.16 15.53 -14.60
CA SER A 603 13.35 16.00 -15.32
C SER A 603 13.09 16.43 -16.77
N MET A 604 11.95 16.06 -17.36
CA MET A 604 11.54 16.46 -18.70
C MET A 604 10.67 17.73 -18.73
N ALA A 605 10.40 18.37 -17.59
CA ALA A 605 9.65 19.61 -17.53
C ALA A 605 10.19 20.67 -18.52
N GLY A 606 9.30 21.26 -19.31
CA GLY A 606 9.61 22.26 -20.33
C GLY A 606 10.18 21.72 -21.64
N ARG A 607 10.40 20.40 -21.77
CA ARG A 607 10.87 19.79 -23.02
C ARG A 607 9.73 19.61 -24.02
N GLU A 608 10.02 19.89 -25.28
CA GLU A 608 9.14 19.54 -26.40
C GLU A 608 9.29 18.04 -26.71
N ILE A 609 8.17 17.38 -26.94
CA ILE A 609 8.06 15.97 -27.30
C ILE A 609 7.58 15.89 -28.73
N TRP A 610 8.24 15.09 -29.55
CA TRP A 610 7.80 14.75 -30.89
C TRP A 610 7.06 13.41 -30.86
N THR A 611 5.95 13.32 -31.59
CA THR A 611 5.04 12.18 -31.56
C THR A 611 4.67 11.75 -32.97
N TRP A 612 4.76 10.46 -33.27
CA TRP A 612 4.38 9.89 -34.57
C TRP A 612 3.41 8.74 -34.43
N PHE A 613 2.51 8.66 -35.38
CA PHE A 613 1.55 7.56 -35.51
C PHE A 613 2.01 6.70 -36.67
N ARG A 614 2.17 5.40 -36.44
CA ARG A 614 2.75 4.49 -37.42
C ARG A 614 1.92 4.33 -38.67
N VAL A 615 0.62 4.07 -38.52
CA VAL A 615 -0.31 3.78 -39.61
C VAL A 615 -1.00 5.05 -40.09
N ALA A 616 -1.41 5.94 -39.18
CA ALA A 616 -1.91 7.25 -39.60
C ALA A 616 -0.85 8.06 -40.37
N ASN A 617 0.41 8.02 -39.93
CA ASN A 617 1.60 8.45 -40.67
C ASN A 617 1.51 9.85 -41.30
N PHE A 618 1.01 10.88 -40.58
CA PHE A 618 0.73 12.26 -41.02
C PHE A 618 1.71 12.92 -42.04
N GLY A 619 1.80 12.40 -43.27
CA GLY A 619 2.88 12.69 -44.22
C GLY A 619 4.31 12.49 -43.65
N GLY A 620 4.49 11.66 -42.61
CA GLY A 620 5.76 11.53 -41.86
C GLY A 620 6.08 12.70 -40.91
N SER A 621 5.19 13.70 -40.79
CA SER A 621 5.38 14.84 -39.89
C SER A 621 5.02 14.49 -38.43
N PRO A 622 5.79 14.97 -37.44
CA PRO A 622 5.44 14.78 -36.03
C PRO A 622 4.29 15.67 -35.59
N VAL A 623 3.47 15.13 -34.68
CA VAL A 623 2.64 15.90 -33.73
C VAL A 623 3.53 16.30 -32.55
N ARG A 624 3.32 17.49 -31.96
CA ARG A 624 4.22 18.03 -30.93
C ARG A 624 3.46 18.57 -29.72
N PHE A 625 4.03 18.41 -28.54
CA PHE A 625 3.54 19.06 -27.32
C PHE A 625 4.70 19.31 -26.35
N THR A 626 4.50 20.16 -25.36
CA THR A 626 5.50 20.45 -24.32
C THR A 626 5.09 19.78 -23.01
N VAL A 627 6.04 19.14 -22.34
CA VAL A 627 5.82 18.64 -20.97
C VAL A 627 5.68 19.85 -20.05
N PRO A 628 4.53 20.05 -19.38
CA PRO A 628 4.33 21.20 -18.54
C PRO A 628 5.30 21.17 -17.35
N GLY A 629 5.79 22.35 -16.98
CA GLY A 629 6.45 22.55 -15.69
C GLY A 629 5.56 22.08 -14.54
N THR A 630 6.15 21.72 -13.40
CA THR A 630 5.37 21.34 -12.21
C THR A 630 4.41 22.47 -11.86
N VAL A 631 3.11 22.26 -12.08
CA VAL A 631 2.07 23.23 -11.70
C VAL A 631 1.94 23.18 -10.18
N PRO A 632 2.09 24.30 -9.45
CA PRO A 632 1.82 24.32 -8.02
C PRO A 632 0.35 23.94 -7.79
N THR A 633 0.10 22.93 -6.98
CA THR A 633 -1.25 22.45 -6.65
C THR A 633 -1.99 23.55 -5.87
N PRO A 634 -3.21 23.96 -6.27
CA PRO A 634 -3.94 25.03 -5.58
C PRO A 634 -4.37 24.60 -4.17
N THR A 635 -4.19 25.49 -3.21
CA THR A 635 -4.60 25.33 -1.81
C THR A 635 -6.13 25.37 -1.70
N PRO A 636 -6.79 24.41 -1.01
CA PRO A 636 -8.25 24.38 -0.88
C PRO A 636 -8.79 25.62 -0.16
N THR A 637 -9.89 26.17 -0.69
CA THR A 637 -10.57 27.36 -0.13
C THR A 637 -11.46 26.95 1.05
N PRO A 638 -11.41 27.63 2.22
CA PRO A 638 -12.22 27.25 3.38
C PRO A 638 -13.71 27.50 3.14
N THR A 639 -14.52 26.45 3.32
CA THR A 639 -16.00 26.51 3.33
C THR A 639 -16.50 27.18 4.62
N PRO A 640 -17.42 28.17 4.57
CA PRO A 640 -17.92 28.83 5.78
C PRO A 640 -18.80 27.88 6.60
N THR A 641 -18.56 27.83 7.92
CA THR A 641 -19.29 26.99 8.90
C THR A 641 -20.38 27.82 9.62
N PRO A 642 -21.54 27.24 10.01
CA PRO A 642 -22.73 27.97 10.45
C PRO A 642 -22.58 28.67 11.80
N THR A 643 -23.22 29.83 11.97
CA THR A 643 -23.30 30.58 13.22
C THR A 643 -24.28 29.94 14.22
N GLY A 644 -23.77 29.54 15.39
CA GLY A 644 -24.57 29.02 16.51
C GLY A 644 -25.18 30.11 17.41
N THR A 645 -26.41 29.88 17.85
CA THR A 645 -27.19 30.70 18.80
C THR A 645 -26.65 30.56 20.24
N PRO A 646 -26.57 31.63 21.06
CA PRO A 646 -25.97 31.58 22.39
C PRO A 646 -26.93 31.03 23.46
N THR A 647 -26.39 30.31 24.45
CA THR A 647 -27.09 29.93 25.70
C THR A 647 -26.18 30.25 26.90
N PRO A 648 -26.72 30.74 28.04
CA PRO A 648 -26.00 31.61 28.96
C PRO A 648 -25.16 30.93 30.04
N THR A 649 -24.24 31.75 30.55
CA THR A 649 -23.18 31.55 31.55
C THR A 649 -23.67 31.38 32.99
N PRO A 650 -22.92 30.63 33.81
CA PRO A 650 -22.59 31.11 35.17
C PRO A 650 -21.08 31.22 35.41
N THR A 651 -20.72 32.25 36.16
CA THR A 651 -19.37 32.79 36.49
C THR A 651 -19.15 32.65 38.02
N PRO A 652 -17.93 32.88 38.58
CA PRO A 652 -16.66 32.17 38.45
C PRO A 652 -16.16 31.63 39.81
N THR A 653 -15.10 30.81 39.85
CA THR A 653 -14.15 30.88 40.97
C THR A 653 -12.72 30.62 40.47
N VAL A 654 -11.82 31.47 40.94
CA VAL A 654 -10.48 31.75 40.38
C VAL A 654 -9.46 30.76 40.95
N THR A 655 -8.81 30.01 40.07
CA THR A 655 -7.57 29.26 40.34
C THR A 655 -6.55 29.72 39.30
N PRO A 656 -5.28 30.00 39.66
CA PRO A 656 -4.28 30.50 38.72
C PRO A 656 -4.16 29.55 37.52
N THR A 657 -4.55 30.05 36.35
CA THR A 657 -4.46 29.31 35.08
C THR A 657 -2.98 29.19 34.70
N PRO A 658 -2.45 27.99 34.44
CA PRO A 658 -1.18 27.86 33.72
C PRO A 658 -1.33 28.57 32.37
N THR A 659 -0.30 29.31 31.96
CA THR A 659 -0.22 29.92 30.64
C THR A 659 -0.64 28.90 29.57
N PRO A 660 -1.61 29.20 28.69
CA PRO A 660 -2.00 28.25 27.65
C PRO A 660 -0.78 27.93 26.80
N THR A 661 -0.37 26.66 26.81
CA THR A 661 0.48 26.11 25.75
C THR A 661 -0.30 26.28 24.44
N PRO A 662 0.25 26.95 23.41
CA PRO A 662 -0.37 27.01 22.10
C PRO A 662 -0.64 25.59 21.59
N GLY A 663 -1.91 25.25 21.40
CA GLY A 663 -2.35 23.91 21.03
C GLY A 663 -1.90 23.50 19.63
N SER A 664 -1.41 22.27 19.54
CA SER A 664 -1.46 21.30 18.43
C SER A 664 -2.08 21.78 17.10
N GLY A 665 -1.37 22.65 16.37
CA GLY A 665 -1.87 23.17 15.08
C GLY A 665 -0.79 23.65 14.10
N PHE A 666 0.50 23.46 14.40
CA PHE A 666 1.56 23.91 13.52
C PHE A 666 1.63 23.05 12.26
N THR A 667 1.49 23.69 11.10
CA THR A 667 1.65 23.06 9.79
C THR A 667 3.01 23.44 9.25
N ILE A 668 3.80 22.47 8.80
CA ILE A 668 5.12 22.73 8.23
C ILE A 668 4.96 22.96 6.72
N ASP A 669 4.65 24.19 6.33
CA ASP A 669 4.32 24.57 4.94
C ASP A 669 5.10 25.80 4.42
N GLY A 670 5.93 26.41 5.27
CA GLY A 670 6.70 27.62 4.96
C GLY A 670 5.90 28.91 5.21
N ASN A 671 4.79 28.87 5.94
CA ASN A 671 3.95 30.02 6.23
C ASN A 671 3.83 30.27 7.74
N ALA A 672 4.45 31.35 8.22
CA ALA A 672 4.49 31.71 9.64
C ALA A 672 3.16 32.21 10.27
N SER A 673 2.00 32.02 9.61
CA SER A 673 0.71 32.57 10.05
C SER A 673 0.14 31.91 11.30
N ASP A 674 0.27 30.58 11.41
CA ASP A 674 -0.07 29.76 12.58
C ASP A 674 0.85 30.08 13.80
N TRP A 675 2.04 30.63 13.54
CA TRP A 675 2.94 31.15 14.57
C TRP A 675 2.61 32.55 15.09
N SER A 676 1.52 33.18 14.62
CA SER A 676 1.15 34.55 15.01
C SER A 676 0.93 34.72 16.51
N ALA A 677 0.41 33.69 17.19
CA ALA A 677 0.20 33.67 18.64
C ALA A 677 1.44 33.19 19.43
N VAL A 678 2.46 32.65 18.76
CA VAL A 678 3.67 32.17 19.42
C VAL A 678 4.64 33.34 19.63
N PRO A 679 5.08 33.61 20.87
CA PRO A 679 6.07 34.64 21.14
C PRO A 679 7.42 34.26 20.53
N ALA A 680 8.18 35.27 20.09
CA ALA A 680 9.56 35.05 19.65
C ALA A 680 10.43 34.58 20.82
N LEU A 681 11.22 33.52 20.62
CA LEU A 681 12.32 33.17 21.51
C LEU A 681 13.44 34.19 21.41
N LEU A 682 13.74 34.61 20.18
CA LEU A 682 14.76 35.62 19.89
C LEU A 682 14.32 36.47 18.70
N THR A 683 14.74 37.73 18.71
CA THR A 683 14.63 38.66 17.59
C THR A 683 16.00 39.19 17.20
N GLY A 684 16.22 39.42 15.91
CA GLY A 684 17.47 39.95 15.37
C GLY A 684 17.22 40.98 14.27
N THR A 685 18.28 41.69 13.88
CA THR A 685 18.23 42.77 12.87
C THR A 685 19.03 42.45 11.61
N ALA A 686 19.61 41.25 11.50
CA ALA A 686 20.38 40.77 10.35
C ALA A 686 19.50 39.91 9.42
N GLY A 687 20.06 39.06 8.55
CA GLY A 687 19.28 38.24 7.60
C GLY A 687 18.30 37.24 8.25
N VAL A 688 18.40 37.02 9.57
CA VAL A 688 17.45 36.26 10.39
C VAL A 688 16.82 37.22 11.41
N HIS A 689 15.51 37.42 11.32
CA HIS A 689 14.77 38.40 12.12
C HIS A 689 14.14 37.80 13.38
N THR A 690 13.67 36.54 13.33
CA THR A 690 12.93 35.94 14.45
C THR A 690 13.17 34.44 14.52
N LEU A 691 13.31 33.91 15.74
CA LEU A 691 13.33 32.48 16.05
C LEU A 691 12.19 32.19 17.03
N LYS A 692 11.38 31.17 16.76
CA LYS A 692 10.30 30.70 17.64
C LYS A 692 10.38 29.19 17.81
N ALA A 693 9.81 28.71 18.92
CA ALA A 693 9.56 27.29 19.12
C ALA A 693 8.24 27.07 19.85
N ALA A 694 7.64 25.92 19.61
CA ALA A 694 6.41 25.48 20.25
C ALA A 694 6.41 23.96 20.41
N THR A 695 5.52 23.41 21.23
CA THR A 695 5.35 21.97 21.39
C THR A 695 3.89 21.60 21.61
N ASP A 696 3.50 20.41 21.16
CA ASP A 696 2.22 19.77 21.45
C ASP A 696 2.36 18.59 22.43
N GLY A 697 3.54 18.42 23.05
CA GLY A 697 3.88 17.28 23.91
C GLY A 697 4.39 16.05 23.16
N ALA A 698 4.22 15.97 21.83
CA ALA A 698 4.75 14.90 20.99
C ALA A 698 5.90 15.36 20.07
N LYS A 699 5.84 16.61 19.58
CA LYS A 699 6.81 17.22 18.67
C LYS A 699 7.30 18.57 19.19
N LEU A 700 8.54 18.90 18.86
CA LEU A 700 9.12 20.24 18.92
C LEU A 700 8.95 20.89 17.56
N TYR A 701 8.25 22.01 17.52
CA TYR A 701 8.12 22.85 16.34
C TYR A 701 9.14 23.98 16.41
N LEU A 702 9.79 24.30 15.29
CA LEU A 702 10.76 25.39 15.17
C LEU A 702 10.39 26.29 13.98
N LEU A 703 10.57 27.60 14.15
CA LEU A 703 10.40 28.60 13.09
C LEU A 703 11.57 29.59 13.11
N ALA A 704 12.18 29.84 11.95
CA ALA A 704 13.02 31.00 11.71
C ALA A 704 12.40 31.89 10.61
N GLN A 705 12.34 33.19 10.85
CA GLN A 705 11.87 34.18 9.88
C GLN A 705 12.99 35.18 9.55
N GLY A 706 13.05 35.65 8.31
CA GLY A 706 14.16 36.48 7.85
C GLY A 706 14.02 36.89 6.39
N SER A 707 15.16 37.13 5.75
CA SER A 707 15.24 37.45 4.32
C SER A 707 16.32 36.59 3.64
N GLY A 708 16.03 36.15 2.42
CA GLY A 708 16.88 35.24 1.64
C GLY A 708 17.17 33.92 2.36
N LEU A 709 16.20 33.37 3.09
CA LEU A 709 16.38 32.18 3.92
C LEU A 709 16.54 30.89 3.11
N ASN A 710 16.17 30.83 1.83
CA ASN A 710 16.25 29.63 0.98
C ASN A 710 17.70 29.26 0.57
N VAL A 711 18.52 28.98 1.56
CA VAL A 711 19.95 28.65 1.48
C VAL A 711 20.24 27.50 2.45
N LEU A 712 21.49 27.24 2.83
CA LEU A 712 21.76 26.27 3.90
C LEU A 712 21.22 26.81 5.23
N GLU A 713 20.44 26.04 5.98
CA GLU A 713 19.95 26.44 7.30
C GLU A 713 20.23 25.40 8.37
N GLN A 714 20.61 25.85 9.56
CA GLN A 714 20.97 24.97 10.67
C GLN A 714 20.29 25.42 11.96
N PHE A 715 19.45 24.57 12.55
CA PHE A 715 19.08 24.68 13.95
C PHE A 715 20.03 23.84 14.80
N PHE A 716 20.56 24.43 15.87
CA PHE A 716 21.34 23.73 16.89
C PHE A 716 20.49 23.60 18.14
N LEU A 717 20.33 22.36 18.62
CA LEU A 717 19.54 22.04 19.81
C LEU A 717 20.43 21.37 20.83
N ASP A 718 20.46 21.97 22.01
CA ASP A 718 21.05 21.41 23.21
C ASP A 718 19.92 20.91 24.11
N THR A 719 19.93 19.61 24.35
CA THR A 719 18.82 18.86 24.97
C THR A 719 19.10 18.43 26.40
N ASP A 720 20.37 18.42 26.82
CA ASP A 720 20.78 18.08 28.19
C ASP A 720 21.17 19.32 29.02
N HIS A 721 21.30 20.48 28.38
CA HIS A 721 21.64 21.77 28.97
C HIS A 721 23.04 21.80 29.60
N ASP A 722 23.93 20.90 29.17
CA ASP A 722 25.31 20.79 29.63
C ASP A 722 26.28 21.34 28.55
N PRO A 723 26.91 22.50 28.77
CA PRO A 723 27.87 23.04 27.82
C PRO A 723 29.17 22.22 27.70
N ALA A 724 29.38 21.18 28.52
CA ALA A 724 30.52 20.28 28.39
C ALA A 724 30.30 19.15 27.37
N THR A 725 29.04 18.84 27.03
CA THR A 725 28.63 17.84 26.05
C THR A 725 28.24 18.50 24.73
N GLY A 726 28.04 17.72 23.66
CA GLY A 726 27.56 18.24 22.37
C GLY A 726 28.58 19.06 21.55
N TYR A 727 28.07 19.65 20.48
CA TYR A 727 28.84 20.47 19.54
C TYR A 727 28.85 21.95 19.93
N ASN A 728 30.02 22.57 19.82
CA ASN A 728 30.21 24.01 20.04
C ASN A 728 30.23 24.77 18.74
N ALA A 729 29.04 25.19 18.29
CA ALA A 729 28.87 26.08 17.14
C ALA A 729 29.62 27.40 17.38
N GLY A 730 30.60 27.66 16.50
CA GLY A 730 31.48 28.83 16.61
C GLY A 730 30.72 30.14 16.44
N GLY A 731 31.06 31.15 17.26
CA GLY A 731 30.50 32.50 17.21
C GLY A 731 29.36 32.79 18.20
N TRP A 732 28.97 31.82 19.04
CA TRP A 732 28.14 32.05 20.23
C TRP A 732 28.98 32.04 21.51
N SER A 733 28.50 32.75 22.53
CA SER A 733 29.11 32.77 23.88
C SER A 733 28.70 31.52 24.64
N ASN A 734 29.61 31.00 25.47
CA ASN A 734 29.53 29.69 26.09
C ASN A 734 29.54 28.56 25.04
N PRO A 735 30.08 27.39 25.37
CA PRO A 735 29.93 26.25 24.48
C PRO A 735 28.43 26.00 24.28
N SER A 736 27.97 25.96 23.02
CA SER A 736 26.54 25.78 22.72
C SER A 736 26.04 24.40 23.11
N GLY A 737 26.94 23.43 23.20
CA GLY A 737 26.66 22.07 23.63
C GLY A 737 25.50 21.43 22.89
N ALA A 738 25.45 21.56 21.57
CA ALA A 738 24.33 21.05 20.80
C ALA A 738 24.50 19.55 20.54
N GLU A 739 23.69 18.70 21.17
CA GLU A 739 23.62 17.26 20.84
C GLU A 739 22.98 17.04 19.48
N TRP A 740 22.18 18.00 19.01
CA TRP A 740 21.41 17.87 17.78
C TRP A 740 21.61 19.05 16.85
N MET A 741 21.70 18.73 15.56
CA MET A 741 21.67 19.72 14.49
C MET A 741 20.59 19.30 13.50
N LEU A 742 19.67 20.20 13.19
CA LEU A 742 18.80 20.07 12.03
C LEU A 742 19.38 20.93 10.92
N GLU A 743 19.91 20.31 9.89
CA GLU A 743 20.44 21.00 8.70
C GLU A 743 19.53 20.74 7.50
N ASN A 744 18.88 21.79 7.02
CA ASN A 744 17.72 21.68 6.14
C ASN A 744 16.69 20.70 6.76
N ALA A 745 16.27 19.67 6.02
CA ALA A 745 15.38 18.62 6.53
C ALA A 745 16.08 17.50 7.31
N ASN A 746 17.41 17.42 7.32
CA ASN A 746 18.14 16.28 7.89
C ASN A 746 18.48 16.54 9.37
N LEU A 747 18.02 15.66 10.26
CA LEU A 747 18.35 15.69 11.67
C LEU A 747 19.61 14.86 11.94
N TYR A 748 20.54 15.42 12.71
CA TYR A 748 21.80 14.80 13.09
C TYR A 748 21.96 14.79 14.60
N ARG A 749 22.63 13.74 15.12
CA ARG A 749 23.10 13.66 16.51
C ARG A 749 24.61 13.77 16.58
N HIS A 750 25.12 14.53 17.53
CA HIS A 750 26.55 14.77 17.72
C HIS A 750 27.28 13.51 18.20
N GLY A 751 28.50 13.32 17.70
CA GLY A 751 29.34 12.15 17.98
C GLY A 751 30.27 12.27 19.20
N GLY A 752 30.18 13.34 20.00
CA GLY A 752 30.90 13.50 21.27
C GLY A 752 32.18 14.33 21.22
N SER A 753 32.72 14.68 20.05
CA SER A 753 33.78 15.70 19.91
C SER A 753 33.90 16.24 18.48
N GLY A 754 34.36 17.49 18.33
CA GLY A 754 34.62 18.11 17.02
C GLY A 754 33.38 18.25 16.13
N TRP A 755 33.57 18.46 14.82
CA TRP A 755 32.49 18.43 13.82
C TRP A 755 32.18 16.96 13.44
N SER A 756 31.45 16.27 14.31
CA SER A 756 31.07 14.86 14.14
C SER A 756 29.56 14.72 14.28
N TRP A 757 28.89 14.38 13.18
CA TRP A 757 27.43 14.36 13.08
C TRP A 757 26.96 13.05 12.46
N SER A 758 26.13 12.30 13.18
CA SER A 758 25.50 11.07 12.69
C SER A 758 24.06 11.35 12.26
N PRO A 759 23.66 11.05 11.01
CA PRO A 759 22.30 11.30 10.54
C PRO A 759 21.29 10.42 11.28
N ARG A 760 20.12 10.99 11.58
CA ARG A 760 18.99 10.34 12.28
C ARG A 760 17.72 10.29 11.45
N GLY A 761 17.76 10.81 10.23
CA GLY A 761 16.65 10.81 9.28
C GLY A 761 16.18 12.23 8.97
N GLN A 762 15.17 12.31 8.09
CA GLN A 762 14.53 13.57 7.75
C GLN A 762 13.35 13.85 8.67
N VAL A 763 13.13 15.12 8.99
CA VAL A 763 11.95 15.61 9.70
C VAL A 763 11.09 16.46 8.77
N PRO A 764 9.77 16.59 9.03
CA PRO A 764 8.96 17.61 8.37
C PRO A 764 9.66 18.96 8.42
N PHE A 765 9.92 19.52 7.25
CA PHE A 765 10.68 20.74 7.07
C PHE A 765 10.15 21.48 5.84
N ALA A 766 9.96 22.78 5.96
CA ALA A 766 9.54 23.64 4.87
C ALA A 766 10.36 24.93 4.91
N ARG A 767 10.67 25.47 3.73
CA ARG A 767 11.40 26.73 3.62
C ARG A 767 11.01 27.52 2.38
N ASN A 768 11.21 28.83 2.46
CA ASN A 768 11.22 29.75 1.34
C ASN A 768 12.17 30.92 1.66
N ASP A 769 12.13 31.99 0.87
CA ASP A 769 13.03 33.14 1.05
C ASP A 769 12.82 33.90 2.37
N THR A 770 11.72 33.66 3.10
CA THR A 770 11.36 34.42 4.31
C THR A 770 11.11 33.59 5.55
N VAL A 771 10.87 32.29 5.41
CA VAL A 771 10.44 31.38 6.48
C VAL A 771 11.16 30.04 6.36
N VAL A 772 11.55 29.48 7.51
CA VAL A 772 12.03 28.10 7.68
C VAL A 772 11.30 27.49 8.86
N GLU A 773 10.67 26.34 8.65
CA GLU A 773 9.88 25.62 9.65
C GLU A 773 10.30 24.16 9.75
N ALA A 774 10.23 23.61 10.96
CA ALA A 774 10.50 22.20 11.18
C ALA A 774 9.66 21.63 12.32
N ALA A 775 9.34 20.33 12.26
CA ALA A 775 8.73 19.59 13.36
C ALA A 775 9.55 18.33 13.69
N ILE A 776 10.12 18.28 14.88
CA ILE A 776 10.99 17.19 15.33
C ILE A 776 10.25 16.37 16.39
N PRO A 777 10.08 15.04 16.24
CA PRO A 777 9.51 14.21 17.29
C PRO A 777 10.35 14.28 18.58
N LEU A 778 9.70 14.58 19.71
CA LEU A 778 10.40 14.68 21.00
C LEU A 778 11.00 13.36 21.45
N SER A 779 10.37 12.24 21.09
CA SER A 779 10.89 10.88 21.31
C SER A 779 12.25 10.66 20.64
N THR A 780 12.55 11.37 19.54
CA THR A 780 13.84 11.31 18.86
C THR A 780 14.92 12.05 19.64
N LEU A 781 14.60 13.22 20.21
CA LEU A 781 15.57 14.07 20.90
C LEU A 781 15.98 13.52 22.26
N GLY A 782 15.10 12.74 22.92
CA GLY A 782 15.32 12.29 24.29
C GLY A 782 15.42 13.44 25.29
N ALA A 783 14.90 14.62 24.92
CA ALA A 783 15.05 15.85 25.66
C ALA A 783 14.30 15.79 27.01
N GLY A 784 14.91 16.37 28.05
CA GLY A 784 14.25 16.60 29.33
C GLY A 784 13.18 17.70 29.23
N GLN A 785 12.74 18.26 30.35
CA GLN A 785 11.71 19.32 30.34
C GLN A 785 12.13 20.64 29.66
N ARG A 786 13.41 20.82 29.32
CA ARG A 786 13.96 22.07 28.77
C ARG A 786 15.05 21.78 27.74
N LEU A 787 15.18 22.65 26.74
CA LEU A 787 16.24 22.60 25.73
C LEU A 787 16.68 24.02 25.32
N ARG A 788 17.86 24.19 24.73
CA ARG A 788 18.33 25.48 24.18
C ARG A 788 18.43 25.42 22.66
N ILE A 789 18.08 26.52 21.99
CA ILE A 789 17.91 26.59 20.54
C ILE A 789 18.73 27.75 19.97
N GLY A 790 19.41 27.48 18.86
CA GLY A 790 19.98 28.51 17.99
C GLY A 790 19.76 28.19 16.52
N PHE A 791 19.93 29.20 15.68
CA PHE A 791 19.78 29.11 14.23
C PHE A 791 20.90 29.86 13.51
N ILE A 792 21.48 29.24 12.48
CA ILE A 792 22.49 29.84 11.60
C ILE A 792 22.03 29.70 10.16
N LYS A 793 22.01 30.82 9.43
CA LYS A 793 21.78 30.88 8.00
C LYS A 793 23.12 30.86 7.26
N ASN A 794 23.26 29.92 6.32
CA ASN A 794 24.35 29.77 5.37
C ASN A 794 25.76 29.86 5.99
N ASN A 795 25.94 29.30 7.19
CA ASN A 795 27.16 29.40 7.98
C ASN A 795 27.67 30.85 8.18
N HIS A 796 26.80 31.86 8.04
CA HIS A 796 27.21 33.27 8.05
C HIS A 796 27.52 33.74 9.49
N PRO A 797 28.59 34.52 9.72
CA PRO A 797 28.97 34.99 11.05
C PRO A 797 27.94 35.96 11.65
N ALA A 798 27.15 36.66 10.83
CA ALA A 798 26.16 37.64 11.28
C ALA A 798 24.69 37.21 11.11
N ASP A 799 24.38 36.26 10.21
CA ASP A 799 22.99 35.83 9.98
C ASP A 799 22.66 34.63 10.87
N ARG A 800 22.48 34.92 12.16
CA ARG A 800 22.24 33.93 13.20
C ARG A 800 21.41 34.48 14.34
N LEU A 801 20.70 33.59 15.02
CA LEU A 801 20.02 33.85 16.28
C LEU A 801 20.43 32.79 17.30
N PRO A 802 20.95 33.17 18.48
CA PRO A 802 21.28 34.53 18.92
C PRO A 802 22.33 35.24 18.06
N ALA A 803 22.46 36.55 18.21
CA ALA A 803 23.54 37.32 17.59
C ALA A 803 24.92 36.81 18.06
N ALA A 804 25.99 37.24 17.39
CA ALA A 804 27.36 36.87 17.75
C ALA A 804 27.64 37.16 19.24
N SER A 805 28.30 36.21 19.92
CA SER A 805 28.52 36.23 21.38
C SER A 805 27.25 36.20 22.24
N GLY A 806 26.09 35.82 21.68
CA GLY A 806 24.88 35.50 22.45
C GLY A 806 24.88 34.04 22.95
N THR A 807 23.98 33.71 23.87
CA THR A 807 23.77 32.34 24.40
C THR A 807 22.48 31.76 23.83
N LEU A 808 22.47 30.46 23.48
CA LEU A 808 21.28 29.78 22.93
C LEU A 808 20.02 30.02 23.79
N ALA A 809 18.87 30.17 23.14
CA ALA A 809 17.62 30.50 23.84
C ALA A 809 17.00 29.27 24.49
N SER A 810 16.70 29.34 25.78
CA SER A 810 16.01 28.28 26.51
C SER A 810 14.53 28.20 26.11
N PHE A 811 14.05 26.99 25.87
CA PHE A 811 12.66 26.62 25.63
C PHE A 811 12.25 25.50 26.61
N THR A 812 11.01 25.55 27.10
CA THR A 812 10.47 24.54 28.04
C THR A 812 9.44 23.70 27.30
N LEU A 813 9.58 22.37 27.38
CA LEU A 813 8.62 21.41 26.85
C LEU A 813 7.51 21.23 27.90
N SER A 814 6.40 21.97 27.76
CA SER A 814 5.28 21.99 28.72
C SER A 814 3.96 21.56 28.11
#